data_AF-A0A8T0FMK2-F1
#
_entry.id   AF-A0A8T0FMK2-F1
#
_cell.length_a   1.000
_cell.length_b   1.000
_cell.length_c   1.000
_cell.angle_alpha   90.00
_cell.angle_beta   90.00
_cell.angle_gamma   90.00
#
_symmetry.space_group_name_H-M   'P 1'
#
loop_
_entity.id
_entity.type
_entity.pdbx_description
1 polymer ?
#
loop_
_entity_poly.entity_id
_entity_poly.type
_entity_poly.pdbx_seq_one_letter_code
_entity_poly.pdbx_strand_id
1 'polypeptide(L)'
;MYVFPPKLHDLSSWSTENNTSNVEEMWEISAPPDHSLYWSLVLSFVIASPEKSDWMERLLGTEKEIQELMQKKKIQGKKLVPQSIKKQVMNFNPFKNQHSFYHNKDMTNIFRMFSLRLNRFANGTRRGSGEWGDDTKLMAATKMLKCNIQVYEIDSEGNKQKFKLNAPAVAKDTLVLFKHSGVHKMYKTKPPPGQDRDHKVINTYAFGMSFDHVIPLRRDALGHILKKTDLNHQIIRELQHDFNGSGNFLVSLMVKDSKKETVQSIYASPYIAWKLEAAGFVTDPCSLDEGGLSAFYHCLGLDSTFLLHVLYDYASNSFEHSDKTTRNPDTEILRALINIGRVLQNDCFKSKSFSMQGTKKSIAIKSYEEILCFNEYQRRVVENIADLQRNYPAQMPQTDDDGVNLMRRKQIITSLLEFYPKYFDYPNEIQAKDTVADQNKYRKFQNFIQRSEYYENLDNYTCLLFFDNFLFLDLPSEIVNSAVHSLFLTVFGYKLFPKCLHDVYCTKHVHTPEDCALRVIPFIFRSKFLESAKVVEQELKCPSTGGAGESPKQQSRKESKEKNPNSVLMQVTSGLKDLPEIKDEFLIARLRKYLDIATNITITDVDMKGVLAIERALQVIGETLNTTESASVIGHLLCSCLSQDVVEEFFRIRNHCLSKYRPRAMGGKLNLEKNLEKEIMRFRNIQDIVGQVHSAIKPVYASQLLRITDYMVRRGLCESKDIDTSVAQNMKREHNELTHIRKKIYIKNKSRYHCLANNLLTYIERDATVEKYNKFQKTGQLSALKFLFAFLANQSDEPKKNEILYILKEVDDLSKYFEDKANASRQQKIDILDSESQKIMKVVSDLRKITDSIFSEVTGEPSRMIDSSVVKNFFNDARSFSWFTGEEMLAIKEKIAEHMQSSRDAKASLEKILRPLSEKKKQNANVTEHHLFEEEARQLLVDIFTSEKNKSNILENLTSKPKVALKYLNSIKSDEQDVFEKNSDRDDLDSLMKFSETEEGTHLLLKMNFPTDLHLKVLQFLNRKVEFLLDRISHLKAILIEEDEEILSLWNWGKSEAIKTHTRYLMCQRYMREKDVKASLEMLLFDCMNILKTSKSLSRLWSKANDLFSGASLRDILSHGSTILEIVGNCLDQDDLPSHFIDKMLELIEDGDALRTLSDLWGKEKIKDLKQLEDMLDADSPSLREVQKWMKKRPGSVGGWKDYLPLLPLK
;
A
#
# COMPACT_ATOMS: atom_id res chain seq x y z
N MET A 1 19.18 -20.31 10.31
CA MET A 1 19.46 -21.16 11.48
C MET A 1 18.31 -20.89 12.43
N TYR A 2 17.37 -21.82 12.59
CA TYR A 2 16.19 -21.61 13.45
C TYR A 2 16.58 -21.97 14.88
N VAL A 3 16.34 -21.07 15.82
CA VAL A 3 16.50 -21.30 17.26
C VAL A 3 15.12 -21.03 17.86
N PHE A 4 14.60 -21.92 18.71
CA PHE A 4 13.25 -21.78 19.26
C PHE A 4 13.19 -20.66 20.32
N PRO A 5 12.03 -20.00 20.47
CA PRO A 5 11.81 -19.01 21.53
C PRO A 5 12.11 -19.57 22.93
N PRO A 6 12.56 -18.74 23.89
CA PRO A 6 12.69 -19.12 25.29
C PRO A 6 11.37 -19.68 25.85
N LYS A 7 11.44 -20.77 26.63
CA LYS A 7 10.26 -21.43 27.20
C LYS A 7 10.41 -21.64 28.70
N LEU A 8 9.38 -21.30 29.49
CA LEU A 8 9.34 -21.59 30.92
C LEU A 8 8.89 -23.04 31.16
N HIS A 9 9.61 -23.78 31.99
CA HIS A 9 9.25 -25.12 32.42
C HIS A 9 9.10 -25.18 33.94
N ASP A 10 8.01 -25.81 34.37
CA ASP A 10 7.88 -26.32 35.74
C ASP A 10 8.62 -27.66 35.84
N LEU A 11 9.77 -27.63 36.53
CA LEU A 11 10.63 -28.80 36.72
C LEU A 11 10.03 -29.84 37.67
N SER A 12 8.93 -29.54 38.37
CA SER A 12 8.20 -30.49 39.21
C SER A 12 7.40 -31.51 38.40
N SER A 13 7.03 -31.14 37.16
CA SER A 13 6.28 -32.01 36.23
C SER A 13 7.12 -33.13 35.61
N TRP A 14 8.39 -33.25 36.00
CA TRP A 14 9.36 -34.20 35.46
C TRP A 14 9.60 -35.32 36.48
N SER A 15 9.40 -36.57 36.07
CA SER A 15 9.45 -37.73 36.96
C SER A 15 10.79 -37.85 37.70
N THR A 16 10.72 -38.16 39.01
CA THR A 16 11.88 -38.59 39.82
C THR A 16 11.50 -39.74 40.75
N GLU A 17 12.40 -40.72 40.87
CA GLU A 17 12.36 -41.81 41.87
C GLU A 17 12.62 -41.36 43.32
N ASN A 18 12.78 -40.06 43.64
CA ASN A 18 12.89 -39.63 45.05
C ASN A 18 12.35 -38.20 45.27
N ASN A 19 11.40 -38.11 46.21
CA ASN A 19 10.74 -36.89 46.68
C ASN A 19 11.70 -35.93 47.38
N THR A 20 11.89 -34.74 46.79
CA THR A 20 12.02 -33.44 47.50
C THR A 20 11.78 -32.33 46.48
N SER A 21 10.59 -31.73 46.44
CA SER A 21 10.33 -30.52 45.64
C SER A 21 10.36 -29.27 46.53
N ASN A 22 11.42 -28.46 46.37
CA ASN A 22 11.24 -27.02 46.35
C ASN A 22 10.99 -26.68 44.89
N VAL A 23 9.84 -26.12 44.55
CA VAL A 23 9.45 -25.83 43.17
C VAL A 23 10.41 -24.78 42.60
N GLU A 24 11.20 -25.16 41.58
CA GLU A 24 12.09 -24.25 40.86
C GLU A 24 11.63 -24.21 39.39
N GLU A 25 11.00 -23.11 38.99
CA GLU A 25 10.70 -22.85 37.58
C GLU A 25 11.99 -22.48 36.84
N MET A 26 12.17 -22.99 35.62
CA MET A 26 13.38 -22.71 34.84
C MET A 26 13.09 -22.40 33.39
N TRP A 27 13.77 -21.38 32.87
CA TRP A 27 13.69 -21.00 31.46
C TRP A 27 14.64 -21.85 30.62
N GLU A 28 14.10 -22.55 29.64
CA GLU A 28 14.84 -23.20 28.58
C GLU A 28 15.22 -22.18 27.49
N ILE A 29 16.53 -22.00 27.27
CA ILE A 29 17.07 -21.18 26.19
C ILE A 29 17.68 -22.07 25.12
N SER A 30 17.06 -22.06 23.95
CA SER A 30 17.52 -22.85 22.81
C SER A 30 18.89 -22.39 22.30
N ALA A 31 19.71 -23.36 21.92
CA ALA A 31 20.97 -23.17 21.23
C ALA A 31 20.84 -23.55 19.74
N PRO A 32 21.77 -23.10 18.86
CA PRO A 32 21.75 -23.50 17.47
C PRO A 32 21.77 -25.03 17.33
N PRO A 33 20.87 -25.64 16.51
CA PRO A 33 20.76 -27.10 16.42
C PRO A 33 22.09 -27.78 16.09
N ASP A 34 22.87 -27.16 15.20
CA ASP A 34 24.24 -27.56 14.90
C ASP A 34 25.14 -27.27 16.10
N HIS A 35 25.62 -28.34 16.75
CA HIS A 35 26.46 -28.28 17.95
C HIS A 35 25.79 -27.75 19.21
N SER A 36 24.45 -27.85 19.29
CA SER A 36 23.62 -27.42 20.42
C SER A 36 24.18 -27.85 21.79
N LEU A 37 24.62 -29.11 21.95
CA LEU A 37 25.22 -29.61 23.18
C LEU A 37 26.38 -28.75 23.69
N TYR A 38 27.33 -28.40 22.82
CA TYR A 38 28.51 -27.65 23.21
C TYR A 38 28.17 -26.21 23.57
N TRP A 39 27.26 -25.58 22.82
CA TRP A 39 26.79 -24.23 23.13
C TRP A 39 26.09 -24.19 24.49
N SER A 40 25.18 -25.13 24.74
CA SER A 40 24.44 -25.20 26.00
C SER A 40 25.36 -25.46 27.19
N LEU A 41 26.40 -26.31 27.03
CA LEU A 41 27.43 -26.52 28.05
C LEU A 41 28.26 -25.27 28.35
N VAL A 42 28.76 -24.58 27.31
CA VAL A 42 29.57 -23.36 27.47
C VAL A 42 28.77 -22.27 28.17
N LEU A 43 27.54 -22.01 27.70
CA LEU A 43 26.72 -20.92 28.22
C LEU A 43 26.25 -21.22 29.65
N SER A 44 25.72 -22.42 29.90
CA SER A 44 25.30 -22.82 31.24
C SER A 44 26.46 -22.73 32.24
N PHE A 45 27.66 -23.18 31.86
CA PHE A 45 28.83 -23.15 32.74
C PHE A 45 29.33 -21.74 33.04
N VAL A 46 29.43 -20.87 32.03
CA VAL A 46 29.91 -19.50 32.25
C VAL A 46 28.93 -18.70 33.09
N ILE A 47 27.62 -18.89 32.89
CA ILE A 47 26.54 -18.27 33.68
C ILE A 47 26.58 -18.77 35.13
N ALA A 48 26.70 -20.09 35.36
CA ALA A 48 26.72 -20.67 36.70
C ALA A 48 28.00 -20.36 37.50
N SER A 49 29.10 -20.02 36.82
CA SER A 49 30.39 -19.76 37.47
C SER A 49 30.43 -18.41 38.20
N PRO A 50 31.08 -18.27 39.37
CA PRO A 50 31.32 -16.98 40.03
C PRO A 50 32.24 -16.02 39.25
N GLU A 51 32.19 -14.70 39.49
CA GLU A 51 33.02 -13.71 38.77
C GLU A 51 34.54 -13.88 38.97
N LYS A 52 34.95 -14.30 40.17
CA LYS A 52 36.36 -14.45 40.57
C LYS A 52 36.86 -15.90 40.53
N SER A 53 36.24 -16.79 39.76
CA SER A 53 36.63 -18.20 39.65
C SER A 53 37.59 -18.49 38.49
N ASP A 54 38.23 -19.66 38.54
CA ASP A 54 39.08 -20.26 37.50
C ASP A 54 38.29 -20.81 36.29
N TRP A 55 37.10 -20.26 36.01
CA TRP A 55 36.17 -20.82 35.02
C TRP A 55 36.78 -20.91 33.62
N MET A 56 37.64 -19.97 33.23
CA MET A 56 38.26 -19.99 31.91
C MET A 56 39.31 -21.09 31.78
N GLU A 57 40.06 -21.35 32.85
CA GLU A 57 41.01 -22.46 32.94
C GLU A 57 40.28 -23.81 32.96
N ARG A 58 39.13 -23.90 33.64
CA ARG A 58 38.27 -25.08 33.62
C ARG A 58 37.63 -25.31 32.25
N LEU A 59 37.25 -24.25 31.55
CA LEU A 59 36.62 -24.34 30.22
C LEU A 59 37.62 -24.69 29.11
N LEU A 60 38.76 -23.98 29.05
CA LEU A 60 39.70 -24.04 27.92
C LEU A 60 41.11 -24.57 28.27
N GLY A 61 41.46 -24.62 29.55
CA GLY A 61 42.75 -25.14 30.03
C GLY A 61 43.72 -24.05 30.44
N THR A 62 44.94 -24.47 30.78
CA THR A 62 46.04 -23.55 31.08
C THR A 62 46.35 -22.67 29.88
N GLU A 63 47.03 -21.53 30.08
CA GLU A 63 47.42 -20.62 28.99
C GLU A 63 48.17 -21.35 27.85
N LYS A 64 49.00 -22.33 28.21
CA LYS A 64 49.71 -23.19 27.24
C LYS A 64 48.73 -24.03 26.40
N GLU A 65 47.74 -24.64 27.04
CA GLU A 65 46.71 -25.44 26.36
C GLU A 65 45.84 -24.56 25.45
N ILE A 66 45.52 -23.33 25.87
CA ILE A 66 44.80 -22.34 25.06
C ILE A 66 45.58 -22.01 23.79
N GLN A 67 46.89 -21.72 23.90
CA GLN A 67 47.73 -21.45 22.73
C GLN A 67 47.78 -22.63 21.76
N GLU A 68 47.88 -23.87 22.27
CA GLU A 68 47.84 -25.08 21.44
C GLU A 68 46.48 -25.25 20.73
N LEU A 69 45.37 -24.93 21.40
CA LEU A 69 44.02 -24.97 20.81
C LEU A 69 43.84 -23.89 19.74
N MET A 70 44.36 -22.68 19.97
CA MET A 70 44.33 -21.57 19.00
C MET A 70 45.10 -21.91 17.73
N GLN A 71 46.32 -22.47 17.86
CA GLN A 71 47.13 -22.90 16.72
C GLN A 71 46.43 -23.96 15.87
N LYS A 72 45.86 -25.00 16.50
CA LYS A 72 45.15 -26.07 15.77
C LYS A 72 43.89 -25.60 15.04
N LYS A 73 43.25 -24.50 15.48
CA LYS A 73 42.07 -23.92 14.82
C LYS A 73 42.39 -22.72 13.92
N LYS A 74 43.66 -22.37 13.75
CA LYS A 74 44.10 -21.18 12.98
C LYS A 74 43.41 -19.90 13.46
N ILE A 75 43.21 -19.76 14.78
CA ILE A 75 42.60 -18.57 15.38
C ILE A 75 43.69 -17.49 15.48
N GLN A 76 43.44 -16.30 14.92
CA GLN A 76 44.39 -15.18 14.96
C GLN A 76 44.63 -14.72 16.42
N GLY A 77 45.89 -14.40 16.75
CA GLY A 77 46.42 -14.21 18.10
C GLY A 77 45.91 -13.00 18.89
N LYS A 78 44.60 -12.88 19.10
CA LYS A 78 44.00 -11.92 20.01
C LYS A 78 43.98 -12.52 21.41
N LYS A 79 44.53 -11.81 22.42
CA LYS A 79 44.49 -12.25 23.82
C LYS A 79 43.04 -12.29 24.30
N LEU A 80 42.56 -13.46 24.71
CA LEU A 80 41.23 -13.61 25.27
C LEU A 80 41.23 -13.07 26.69
N VAL A 81 40.39 -12.07 26.98
CA VAL A 81 40.28 -11.47 28.32
C VAL A 81 39.07 -12.10 29.04
N PRO A 82 39.27 -12.90 30.11
CA PRO A 82 38.18 -13.60 30.79
C PRO A 82 37.05 -12.65 31.21
N GLN A 83 37.38 -11.51 31.81
CA GLN A 83 36.39 -10.52 32.27
C GLN A 83 35.54 -9.96 31.12
N SER A 84 36.15 -9.70 29.96
CA SER A 84 35.44 -9.22 28.77
C SER A 84 34.47 -10.27 28.24
N ILE A 85 34.91 -11.53 28.18
CA ILE A 85 34.09 -12.65 27.70
C ILE A 85 32.93 -12.91 28.65
N LYS A 86 33.20 -12.95 29.95
CA LYS A 86 32.16 -13.13 30.97
C LYS A 86 31.15 -12.00 30.91
N LYS A 87 31.60 -10.74 30.78
CA LYS A 87 30.71 -9.59 30.58
C LYS A 87 29.88 -9.74 29.29
N GLN A 88 30.45 -10.24 28.20
CA GLN A 88 29.69 -10.52 26.97
C GLN A 88 28.62 -11.59 27.19
N VAL A 89 28.94 -12.69 27.89
CA VAL A 89 27.97 -13.75 28.22
C VAL A 89 26.90 -13.26 29.20
N MET A 90 27.25 -12.46 30.21
CA MET A 90 26.27 -11.90 31.16
C MET A 90 25.39 -10.81 30.53
N ASN A 91 25.88 -10.13 29.49
CA ASN A 91 25.10 -9.18 28.69
C ASN A 91 24.31 -9.88 27.57
N PHE A 92 24.44 -11.20 27.41
CA PHE A 92 23.63 -11.95 26.46
C PHE A 92 22.17 -11.93 26.91
N ASN A 93 21.33 -11.23 26.17
CA ASN A 93 19.89 -11.22 26.41
C ASN A 93 19.19 -12.11 25.36
N PRO A 94 18.88 -13.38 25.70
CA PRO A 94 18.22 -14.29 24.75
C PRO A 94 16.80 -13.86 24.40
N PHE A 95 16.15 -13.05 25.24
CA PHE A 95 14.80 -12.51 25.03
C PHE A 95 14.78 -11.29 24.10
N LYS A 96 15.95 -10.72 23.77
CA LYS A 96 16.08 -9.53 22.91
C LYS A 96 16.59 -9.86 21.51
N ASN A 97 17.71 -10.57 21.41
CA ASN A 97 18.28 -10.96 20.11
C ASN A 97 19.16 -12.21 20.23
N GLN A 98 18.50 -13.38 20.19
CA GLN A 98 19.14 -14.68 20.39
C GLN A 98 20.23 -15.00 19.34
N HIS A 99 20.10 -14.52 18.10
CA HIS A 99 21.00 -14.90 17.00
C HIS A 99 22.31 -14.12 16.96
N SER A 100 22.29 -12.82 17.30
CA SER A 100 23.46 -11.94 17.20
C SER A 100 24.68 -12.45 17.99
N PHE A 101 24.41 -13.07 19.14
CA PHE A 101 25.43 -13.57 20.06
C PHE A 101 26.22 -14.75 19.49
N TYR A 102 25.56 -15.68 18.80
CA TYR A 102 26.21 -16.85 18.20
C TYR A 102 27.10 -16.53 16.99
N HIS A 103 27.01 -15.29 16.47
CA HIS A 103 27.86 -14.78 15.40
C HIS A 103 29.06 -13.95 15.90
N ASN A 104 29.18 -13.74 17.21
CA ASN A 104 30.31 -13.06 17.80
C ASN A 104 31.59 -13.90 17.58
N LYS A 105 32.63 -13.28 16.99
CA LYS A 105 33.90 -13.94 16.66
C LYS A 105 34.60 -14.51 17.88
N ASP A 106 34.60 -13.79 19.00
CA ASP A 106 35.26 -14.21 20.25
C ASP A 106 34.53 -15.43 20.84
N MET A 107 33.19 -15.39 20.90
CA MET A 107 32.39 -16.52 21.37
C MET A 107 32.50 -17.76 20.47
N THR A 108 32.52 -17.55 19.15
CA THR A 108 32.71 -18.64 18.18
C THR A 108 34.08 -19.32 18.36
N ASN A 109 35.13 -18.54 18.65
CA ASN A 109 36.46 -19.06 18.91
C ASN A 109 36.51 -19.88 20.21
N ILE A 110 35.91 -19.38 21.29
CA ILE A 110 35.78 -20.10 22.57
C ILE A 110 35.06 -21.43 22.38
N PHE A 111 33.92 -21.40 21.71
CA PHE A 111 33.16 -22.59 21.36
C PHE A 111 34.00 -23.61 20.59
N ARG A 112 34.76 -23.17 19.57
CA ARG A 112 35.61 -24.05 18.75
C ARG A 112 36.73 -24.70 19.57
N MET A 113 37.32 -23.96 20.51
CA MET A 113 38.38 -24.47 21.39
C MET A 113 37.82 -25.43 22.44
N PHE A 114 36.69 -25.08 23.08
CA PHE A 114 35.98 -25.95 24.02
C PHE A 114 35.58 -27.26 23.36
N SER A 115 34.97 -27.22 22.16
CA SER A 115 34.57 -28.40 21.43
C SER A 115 35.75 -29.33 21.14
N LEU A 116 36.91 -28.79 20.73
CA LEU A 116 38.12 -29.60 20.55
C LEU A 116 38.58 -30.25 21.85
N ARG A 117 38.64 -29.48 22.94
CA ARG A 117 39.13 -29.96 24.23
C ARG A 117 38.21 -31.04 24.79
N LEU A 118 36.91 -30.81 24.78
CA LEU A 118 35.92 -31.78 25.24
C LEU A 118 36.00 -33.09 24.44
N ASN A 119 36.17 -33.00 23.11
CA ASN A 119 36.35 -34.21 22.28
C ASN A 119 37.64 -34.97 22.63
N ARG A 120 38.75 -34.29 22.99
CA ARG A 120 39.97 -34.97 23.48
C ARG A 120 39.70 -35.72 24.80
N PHE A 121 39.01 -35.08 25.74
CA PHE A 121 38.65 -35.69 27.02
C PHE A 121 37.69 -36.88 26.85
N ALA A 122 36.67 -36.74 26.01
CA ALA A 122 35.75 -37.82 25.68
C ALA A 122 36.50 -39.03 25.07
N ASN A 123 37.44 -38.79 24.16
CA ASN A 123 38.26 -39.85 23.55
C ASN A 123 39.19 -40.56 24.56
N GLY A 124 39.62 -39.86 25.62
CA GLY A 124 40.48 -40.41 26.67
C GLY A 124 39.75 -41.31 27.69
N THR A 125 38.41 -41.27 27.75
CA THR A 125 37.60 -42.00 28.76
C THR A 125 37.23 -43.42 28.30
N ARG A 126 37.97 -43.98 27.35
CA ARG A 126 37.62 -45.16 26.54
C ARG A 126 37.95 -46.48 27.24
N ARG A 127 36.94 -47.30 27.56
CA ARG A 127 37.06 -48.77 27.68
C ARG A 127 35.76 -49.45 27.23
N GLY A 128 35.77 -50.05 26.04
CA GLY A 128 34.77 -51.05 25.59
C GLY A 128 33.46 -50.51 25.01
N SER A 129 33.09 -51.04 23.83
CA SER A 129 31.84 -50.88 23.04
C SER A 129 31.48 -49.50 22.47
N GLY A 130 31.21 -49.46 21.17
CA GLY A 130 30.85 -48.25 20.41
C GLY A 130 29.35 -47.97 20.43
N GLU A 131 28.99 -46.69 20.58
CA GLU A 131 28.58 -45.75 19.54
C GLU A 131 28.91 -44.33 20.06
N TRP A 132 29.17 -43.36 19.19
CA TRP A 132 29.43 -41.98 19.59
C TRP A 132 28.13 -41.31 20.07
N GLY A 133 27.86 -41.37 21.38
CA GLY A 133 26.69 -40.73 21.99
C GLY A 133 27.02 -39.40 22.69
N ASP A 134 26.02 -38.52 22.79
CA ASP A 134 26.13 -37.28 23.58
C ASP A 134 26.38 -37.54 25.08
N ASP A 135 25.94 -38.70 25.60
CA ASP A 135 26.13 -39.10 27.00
C ASP A 135 27.61 -39.22 27.38
N THR A 136 28.46 -39.71 26.48
CA THR A 136 29.92 -39.77 26.71
C THR A 136 30.51 -38.37 26.80
N LYS A 137 30.03 -37.43 25.98
CA LYS A 137 30.48 -36.04 26.01
C LYS A 137 29.98 -35.33 27.26
N LEU A 138 28.76 -35.59 27.70
CA LEU A 138 28.22 -35.06 28.96
C LEU A 138 29.03 -35.56 30.16
N MET A 139 29.36 -36.86 30.22
CA MET A 139 30.24 -37.43 31.26
C MET A 139 31.67 -36.89 31.20
N ALA A 140 32.20 -36.65 30.00
CA ALA A 140 33.49 -35.98 29.86
C ALA A 140 33.42 -34.52 30.33
N ALA A 141 32.30 -33.84 30.08
CA ALA A 141 32.08 -32.46 30.50
C ALA A 141 31.98 -32.33 32.03
N THR A 142 31.26 -33.22 32.73
CA THR A 142 31.22 -33.20 34.21
C THR A 142 32.61 -33.32 34.83
N LYS A 143 33.47 -34.17 34.26
CA LYS A 143 34.87 -34.34 34.69
C LYS A 143 35.74 -33.14 34.34
N MET A 144 35.68 -32.68 33.09
CA MET A 144 36.52 -31.58 32.58
C MET A 144 36.19 -30.26 33.28
N LEU A 145 34.90 -29.95 33.41
CA LEU A 145 34.41 -28.72 34.03
C LEU A 145 34.34 -28.83 35.55
N LYS A 146 34.43 -30.03 36.13
CA LYS A 146 34.23 -30.30 37.57
C LYS A 146 32.87 -29.80 38.08
N CYS A 147 31.79 -30.04 37.34
CA CYS A 147 30.43 -29.59 37.67
C CYS A 147 29.43 -30.75 37.55
N ASN A 148 28.31 -30.65 38.27
CA ASN A 148 27.18 -31.56 38.07
C ASN A 148 26.37 -31.09 36.86
N ILE A 149 25.78 -32.01 36.11
CA ILE A 149 24.87 -31.67 34.99
C ILE A 149 23.55 -32.39 35.23
N GLN A 150 22.46 -31.63 35.34
CA GLN A 150 21.09 -32.13 35.31
C GLN A 150 20.55 -31.99 33.89
N VAL A 151 20.06 -33.08 33.33
CA VAL A 151 19.46 -33.11 31.99
C VAL A 151 17.99 -33.46 32.11
N TYR A 152 17.18 -32.62 31.49
CA TYR A 152 15.74 -32.76 31.35
C TYR A 152 15.46 -33.14 29.90
N GLU A 153 15.17 -34.43 29.66
CA GLU A 153 14.89 -34.99 28.33
C GLU A 153 13.39 -35.11 27.98
N ILE A 154 12.99 -34.52 26.85
CA ILE A 154 11.72 -34.79 26.18
C ILE A 154 12.01 -35.74 25.01
N ASP A 155 11.39 -36.91 25.02
CA ASP A 155 11.53 -37.87 23.93
C ASP A 155 10.62 -37.52 22.72
N SER A 156 10.71 -38.30 21.65
CA SER A 156 9.92 -38.09 20.43
C SER A 156 8.41 -38.26 20.62
N GLU A 157 7.99 -38.92 21.70
CA GLU A 157 6.58 -39.13 22.07
C GLU A 157 6.08 -38.05 23.05
N GLY A 158 6.96 -37.16 23.50
CA GLY A 158 6.66 -36.09 24.45
C GLY A 158 6.79 -36.48 25.93
N ASN A 159 7.32 -37.67 26.23
CA ASN A 159 7.53 -38.10 27.61
C ASN A 159 8.70 -37.35 28.24
N LYS A 160 8.53 -36.96 29.51
CA LYS A 160 9.49 -36.16 30.28
C LYS A 160 10.31 -37.03 31.22
N GLN A 161 11.63 -37.01 31.06
CA GLN A 161 12.59 -37.74 31.91
C GLN A 161 13.66 -36.82 32.47
N LYS A 162 14.16 -37.14 33.66
CA LYS A 162 15.24 -36.39 34.32
C LYS A 162 16.38 -37.32 34.72
N PHE A 163 17.61 -36.92 34.41
CA PHE A 163 18.81 -37.61 34.89
C PHE A 163 19.89 -36.63 35.36
N LYS A 164 20.65 -37.05 36.36
CA LYS A 164 21.73 -36.24 36.96
C LYS A 164 23.07 -36.95 36.77
N LEU A 165 24.02 -36.23 36.19
CA LEU A 165 25.40 -36.65 35.99
C LEU A 165 26.27 -35.95 37.03
N ASN A 166 26.89 -36.73 37.92
CA ASN A 166 27.68 -36.18 39.03
C ASN A 166 29.16 -36.03 38.65
N ALA A 167 29.79 -34.97 39.15
CA ALA A 167 31.24 -34.81 39.07
C ALA A 167 31.94 -35.77 40.06
N PRO A 168 33.22 -36.17 39.80
CA PRO A 168 33.98 -37.07 40.68
C PRO A 168 34.35 -36.52 42.06
N ALA A 169 34.12 -35.23 42.34
CA ALA A 169 34.43 -34.55 43.60
C ALA A 169 33.27 -33.61 43.99
N VAL A 170 33.24 -33.11 45.23
CA VAL A 170 32.21 -32.21 45.78
C VAL A 170 32.16 -30.89 44.99
N ALA A 171 31.52 -30.92 43.82
CA ALA A 171 31.34 -29.78 42.94
C ALA A 171 30.21 -28.89 43.47
N LYS A 172 30.46 -27.58 43.53
CA LYS A 172 29.46 -26.58 43.98
C LYS A 172 28.48 -26.18 42.87
N ASP A 173 28.85 -26.33 41.60
CA ASP A 173 28.07 -25.83 40.47
C ASP A 173 27.24 -26.95 39.82
N THR A 174 25.95 -26.70 39.60
CA THR A 174 25.04 -27.59 38.87
C THR A 174 24.55 -26.90 37.61
N LEU A 175 24.81 -27.50 36.45
CA LEU A 175 24.32 -27.03 35.15
C LEU A 175 22.97 -27.69 34.85
N VAL A 176 22.05 -26.94 34.26
CA VAL A 176 20.76 -27.46 33.82
C VAL A 176 20.70 -27.41 32.30
N LEU A 177 20.42 -28.56 31.68
CA LEU A 177 20.27 -28.72 30.24
C LEU A 177 18.92 -29.34 29.92
N PHE A 178 18.35 -28.95 28.79
CA PHE A 178 17.19 -29.61 28.20
C PHE A 178 17.63 -30.36 26.95
N LYS A 179 17.14 -31.58 26.77
CA LYS A 179 17.44 -32.45 25.63
C LYS A 179 16.13 -32.80 24.93
N HIS A 180 16.06 -32.59 23.63
CA HIS A 180 14.96 -33.08 22.79
C HIS A 180 15.50 -34.17 21.88
N SER A 181 14.99 -35.38 22.07
CA SER A 181 15.36 -36.57 21.28
C SER A 181 14.42 -36.71 20.09
N GLY A 182 14.90 -37.19 18.95
CA GLY A 182 14.01 -37.49 17.82
C GLY A 182 13.82 -36.38 16.78
N VAL A 183 14.53 -35.24 16.86
CA VAL A 183 14.26 -34.10 15.95
C VAL A 183 14.74 -34.41 14.52
N HIS A 184 13.81 -34.38 13.56
CA HIS A 184 14.10 -34.58 12.13
C HIS A 184 14.74 -33.33 11.49
N LYS A 185 15.94 -33.47 10.92
CA LYS A 185 16.60 -32.40 10.15
C LYS A 185 16.50 -32.67 8.64
N MET A 186 15.91 -31.74 7.87
CA MET A 186 15.99 -31.72 6.39
C MET A 186 17.35 -31.19 5.90
N TYR A 187 17.96 -31.86 4.92
CA TYR A 187 19.16 -31.35 4.23
C TYR A 187 18.79 -30.32 3.16
N LYS A 188 19.62 -29.27 3.01
CA LYS A 188 19.52 -28.30 1.88
C LYS A 188 20.37 -28.68 0.65
N THR A 189 21.07 -29.81 0.66
CA THR A 189 21.96 -30.25 -0.44
C THR A 189 21.84 -31.75 -0.69
N LYS A 190 21.95 -32.16 -1.98
CA LYS A 190 21.80 -33.57 -2.44
C LYS A 190 22.67 -34.53 -1.60
N PRO A 191 22.09 -35.62 -1.05
CA PRO A 191 22.86 -36.64 -0.35
C PRO A 191 23.75 -37.43 -1.33
N PRO A 192 24.85 -38.05 -0.86
CA PRO A 192 25.66 -38.95 -1.66
C PRO A 192 24.84 -40.17 -2.15
N PRO A 193 25.21 -40.80 -3.27
CA PRO A 193 24.41 -41.86 -3.89
C PRO A 193 24.31 -43.08 -2.96
N GLY A 194 23.07 -43.54 -2.67
CA GLY A 194 22.82 -44.78 -1.94
C GLY A 194 22.20 -44.66 -0.54
N GLN A 195 21.79 -43.46 -0.08
CA GLN A 195 20.99 -43.30 1.14
C GLN A 195 19.58 -42.78 0.82
N ASP A 196 18.58 -43.41 1.44
CA ASP A 196 17.17 -42.99 1.36
C ASP A 196 16.99 -41.55 1.84
N ARG A 197 16.09 -40.85 1.15
CA ARG A 197 15.70 -39.47 1.38
C ARG A 197 14.99 -39.32 2.75
N ASP A 198 15.62 -38.64 3.71
CA ASP A 198 15.33 -37.22 4.00
C ASP A 198 15.57 -36.75 5.44
N HIS A 199 15.79 -37.61 6.45
CA HIS A 199 15.96 -37.11 7.83
C HIS A 199 17.06 -37.83 8.61
N LYS A 200 18.04 -37.08 9.13
CA LYS A 200 18.85 -37.56 10.26
C LYS A 200 18.15 -37.14 11.54
N VAL A 201 17.76 -38.13 12.35
CA VAL A 201 17.32 -37.91 13.73
C VAL A 201 18.52 -37.39 14.52
N ILE A 202 18.42 -36.17 15.07
CA ILE A 202 19.46 -35.58 15.91
C ILE A 202 18.88 -35.18 17.26
N ASN A 203 19.69 -35.30 18.31
CA ASN A 203 19.37 -34.71 19.61
C ASN A 203 19.69 -33.22 19.57
N THR A 204 18.79 -32.39 20.07
CA THR A 204 19.03 -30.95 20.24
C THR A 204 19.05 -30.59 21.72
N TYR A 205 20.01 -29.75 22.12
CA TYR A 205 20.17 -29.33 23.51
C TYR A 205 19.89 -27.84 23.68
N ALA A 206 19.33 -27.49 24.83
CA ALA A 206 19.14 -26.13 25.32
C ALA A 206 19.69 -26.03 26.75
N PHE A 207 19.86 -24.80 27.27
CA PHE A 207 20.35 -24.60 28.63
C PHE A 207 19.32 -23.87 29.50
N GLY A 208 19.33 -24.16 30.80
CA GLY A 208 18.45 -23.56 31.79
C GLY A 208 18.99 -22.22 32.31
N MET A 209 18.09 -21.26 32.50
CA MET A 209 18.33 -20.03 33.26
C MET A 209 17.29 -19.88 34.38
N SER A 210 17.75 -19.55 35.59
CA SER A 210 16.87 -19.35 36.74
C SER A 210 16.01 -18.10 36.59
N PHE A 211 14.86 -18.10 37.25
CA PHE A 211 13.89 -17.02 37.19
C PHE A 211 14.50 -15.65 37.58
N ASP A 212 15.26 -15.59 38.68
CA ASP A 212 15.92 -14.38 39.17
C ASP A 212 16.88 -13.75 38.15
N HIS A 213 17.57 -14.58 37.38
CA HIS A 213 18.51 -14.11 36.36
C HIS A 213 17.78 -13.64 35.09
N VAL A 214 16.60 -14.21 34.81
CA VAL A 214 15.81 -13.93 33.62
C VAL A 214 14.98 -12.65 33.75
N ILE A 215 14.45 -12.31 34.93
CA ILE A 215 13.58 -11.13 35.10
C ILE A 215 14.23 -9.84 34.59
N PRO A 216 15.48 -9.47 34.97
CA PRO A 216 16.10 -8.24 34.48
C PRO A 216 16.29 -8.24 32.95
N LEU A 217 16.60 -9.40 32.37
CA LEU A 217 16.78 -9.56 30.92
C LEU A 217 15.44 -9.41 30.18
N ARG A 218 14.36 -9.97 30.72
CA ARG A 218 13.00 -9.79 30.17
C ARG A 218 12.52 -8.36 30.33
N ARG A 219 12.83 -7.65 31.43
CA ARG A 219 12.54 -6.21 31.57
C ARG A 219 13.27 -5.37 30.52
N ASP A 220 14.55 -5.63 30.26
CA ASP A 220 15.30 -4.96 29.19
C ASP A 220 14.71 -5.28 27.81
N ALA A 221 14.36 -6.55 27.55
CA ALA A 221 13.74 -6.97 26.30
C ALA A 221 12.37 -6.29 26.10
N LEU A 222 11.52 -6.25 27.13
CA LEU A 222 10.21 -5.59 27.11
C LEU A 222 10.36 -4.12 26.72
N GLY A 223 11.24 -3.37 27.39
CA GLY A 223 11.45 -1.97 27.05
C GLY A 223 12.05 -1.78 25.66
N HIS A 224 12.90 -2.70 25.21
CA HIS A 224 13.45 -2.66 23.86
C HIS A 224 12.40 -2.91 22.78
N ILE A 225 11.48 -3.85 23.00
CA ILE A 225 10.41 -4.17 22.06
C ILE A 225 9.36 -3.05 22.05
N LEU A 226 8.93 -2.58 23.23
CA LEU A 226 7.92 -1.52 23.33
C LEU A 226 8.42 -0.15 22.84
N LYS A 227 9.73 0.09 22.76
CA LYS A 227 10.27 1.30 22.10
C LYS A 227 9.92 1.38 20.60
N LYS A 228 9.48 0.28 20.00
CA LYS A 228 9.03 0.21 18.60
C LYS A 228 7.53 0.52 18.43
N THR A 229 6.84 0.86 19.51
CA THR A 229 5.44 1.33 19.47
C THR A 229 5.38 2.82 19.71
N ASP A 230 4.17 3.39 19.62
CA ASP A 230 3.91 4.83 19.84
C ASP A 230 3.82 5.20 21.33
N LEU A 231 4.18 4.28 22.22
CA LEU A 231 4.08 4.49 23.64
C LEU A 231 5.14 5.49 24.11
N ASN A 232 4.70 6.43 24.97
CA ASN A 232 5.61 7.34 25.64
C ASN A 232 6.65 6.55 26.46
N HIS A 233 7.92 6.97 26.39
CA HIS A 233 9.00 6.43 27.20
C HIS A 233 8.68 6.31 28.70
N GLN A 234 7.86 7.20 29.26
CA GLN A 234 7.42 7.10 30.65
C GLN A 234 6.55 5.86 30.90
N ILE A 235 5.56 5.61 30.03
CA ILE A 235 4.68 4.43 30.10
C ILE A 235 5.51 3.15 29.97
N ILE A 236 6.47 3.13 29.05
CA ILE A 236 7.39 1.99 28.86
C ILE A 236 8.17 1.72 30.16
N ARG A 237 8.74 2.75 30.81
CA ARG A 237 9.47 2.57 32.08
C ARG A 237 8.57 2.02 33.19
N GLU A 238 7.33 2.50 33.29
CA GLU A 238 6.35 2.01 34.26
C GLU A 238 5.96 0.55 34.00
N LEU A 239 5.86 0.13 32.74
CA LEU A 239 5.61 -1.26 32.37
C LEU A 239 6.81 -2.16 32.74
N GLN A 240 8.03 -1.69 32.48
CA GLN A 240 9.25 -2.41 32.88
C GLN A 240 9.37 -2.56 34.40
N HIS A 241 9.02 -1.51 35.14
CA HIS A 241 9.06 -1.51 36.61
C HIS A 241 8.01 -2.46 37.20
N ASP A 242 6.77 -2.39 36.72
CA ASP A 242 5.65 -3.19 37.22
C ASP A 242 5.74 -4.68 36.85
N PHE A 243 6.53 -5.03 35.85
CA PHE A 243 6.70 -6.40 35.42
C PHE A 243 7.45 -7.23 36.47
N ASN A 244 6.78 -8.23 37.06
CA ASN A 244 7.29 -9.09 38.12
C ASN A 244 7.79 -10.47 37.63
N GLY A 245 7.71 -10.77 36.33
CA GLY A 245 8.22 -12.00 35.74
C GLY A 245 7.23 -13.16 35.61
N SER A 246 6.12 -13.13 36.36
CA SER A 246 5.12 -14.22 36.43
C SER A 246 3.80 -13.86 35.78
N GLY A 247 3.00 -14.88 35.43
CA GLY A 247 1.63 -14.73 34.95
C GLY A 247 1.47 -14.35 33.47
N ASN A 248 0.21 -14.24 33.06
CA ASN A 248 -0.18 -13.85 31.70
C ASN A 248 0.02 -12.33 31.52
N PHE A 249 1.03 -11.95 30.71
CA PHE A 249 1.42 -10.56 30.49
C PHE A 249 0.25 -9.72 29.96
N LEU A 250 -0.46 -10.19 28.93
CA LEU A 250 -1.62 -9.51 28.39
C LEU A 250 -2.69 -9.26 29.46
N VAL A 251 -3.08 -10.30 30.22
CA VAL A 251 -4.09 -10.16 31.29
C VAL A 251 -3.62 -9.18 32.37
N SER A 252 -2.33 -9.18 32.72
CA SER A 252 -1.78 -8.23 33.71
C SER A 252 -1.91 -6.76 33.28
N LEU A 253 -1.88 -6.47 31.98
CA LEU A 253 -2.15 -5.14 31.43
C LEU A 253 -3.64 -4.80 31.51
N MET A 254 -4.51 -5.78 31.29
CA MET A 254 -5.97 -5.62 31.28
C MET A 254 -6.56 -5.34 32.67
N VAL A 255 -5.97 -5.87 33.73
CA VAL A 255 -6.46 -5.68 35.11
C VAL A 255 -6.22 -4.24 35.61
N LYS A 256 -5.22 -3.54 35.08
CA LYS A 256 -4.89 -2.16 35.49
C LYS A 256 -5.51 -1.15 34.52
N ASP A 257 -6.54 -0.41 34.96
CA ASP A 257 -7.24 0.58 34.13
C ASP A 257 -6.30 1.59 33.43
N SER A 258 -5.25 2.04 34.10
CA SER A 258 -4.26 2.99 33.57
C SER A 258 -3.38 2.43 32.44
N LYS A 259 -3.46 1.12 32.16
CA LYS A 259 -2.59 0.41 31.20
C LYS A 259 -3.36 -0.22 30.04
N LYS A 260 -4.69 -0.12 30.01
CA LYS A 260 -5.53 -0.67 28.93
C LYS A 260 -5.23 -0.06 27.56
N GLU A 261 -4.95 1.24 27.51
CA GLU A 261 -4.55 1.94 26.28
C GLU A 261 -3.24 1.39 25.69
N THR A 262 -2.38 0.79 26.52
CA THR A 262 -1.13 0.16 26.06
C THR A 262 -1.40 -1.05 25.17
N VAL A 263 -2.46 -1.81 25.47
CA VAL A 263 -2.81 -3.01 24.70
C VAL A 263 -3.17 -2.63 23.26
N GLN A 264 -3.88 -1.52 23.06
CA GLN A 264 -4.14 -1.02 21.71
C GLN A 264 -2.84 -0.78 20.93
N SER A 265 -1.84 -0.12 21.51
CA SER A 265 -0.56 0.14 20.83
C SER A 265 0.25 -1.13 20.55
N ILE A 266 0.15 -2.14 21.42
CA ILE A 266 0.83 -3.43 21.24
C ILE A 266 0.20 -4.21 20.08
N TYR A 267 -1.13 -4.28 20.01
CA TYR A 267 -1.85 -5.09 19.02
C TYR A 267 -2.18 -4.33 17.73
N ALA A 268 -1.93 -3.01 17.68
CA ALA A 268 -1.89 -2.26 16.42
C ALA A 268 -0.83 -2.81 15.44
N SER A 269 0.15 -3.57 15.96
CA SER A 269 1.15 -4.28 15.18
C SER A 269 1.17 -5.76 15.56
N PRO A 270 0.74 -6.68 14.67
CA PRO A 270 0.88 -8.10 14.92
C PRO A 270 2.33 -8.53 15.19
N TYR A 271 3.29 -7.80 14.60
CA TYR A 271 4.71 -8.03 14.85
C TYR A 271 5.14 -7.73 16.29
N ILE A 272 4.61 -6.67 16.92
CA ILE A 272 5.01 -6.32 18.29
C ILE A 272 4.54 -7.42 19.25
N ALA A 273 3.29 -7.87 19.09
CA ALA A 273 2.77 -9.03 19.82
C ALA A 273 3.64 -10.28 19.57
N TRP A 274 3.93 -10.62 18.31
CA TRP A 274 4.82 -11.74 17.97
C TRP A 274 6.23 -11.61 18.56
N LYS A 275 6.80 -10.40 18.63
CA LYS A 275 8.11 -10.17 19.25
C LYS A 275 8.09 -10.34 20.76
N LEU A 276 7.02 -9.90 21.41
CA LEU A 276 6.79 -10.17 22.82
C LEU A 276 6.65 -11.67 23.05
N GLU A 277 5.88 -12.39 22.22
CA GLU A 277 5.77 -13.85 22.27
C GLU A 277 7.14 -14.54 22.13
N ALA A 278 7.92 -14.15 21.11
CA ALA A 278 9.27 -14.65 20.88
C ALA A 278 10.25 -14.31 22.03
N ALA A 279 9.94 -13.30 22.84
CA ALA A 279 10.64 -12.92 24.06
C ALA A 279 10.04 -13.59 25.32
N GLY A 280 9.16 -14.58 25.15
CA GLY A 280 8.55 -15.35 26.22
C GLY A 280 7.45 -14.63 26.98
N PHE A 281 6.79 -13.62 26.40
CA PHE A 281 5.59 -13.01 26.97
C PHE A 281 4.34 -13.69 26.40
N VAL A 282 3.30 -13.86 27.23
CA VAL A 282 2.01 -14.41 26.77
C VAL A 282 1.22 -13.31 26.08
N THR A 283 1.03 -13.44 24.76
CA THR A 283 0.31 -12.48 23.90
C THR A 283 -0.93 -13.06 23.24
N ASP A 284 -1.11 -14.37 23.19
CA ASP A 284 -2.34 -14.98 22.69
C ASP A 284 -3.53 -14.61 23.60
N PRO A 285 -4.57 -13.92 23.08
CA PRO A 285 -5.76 -13.57 23.85
C PRO A 285 -6.52 -14.78 24.40
N CYS A 286 -6.37 -15.96 23.79
CA CYS A 286 -6.98 -17.21 24.23
C CYS A 286 -6.25 -17.86 25.41
N SER A 287 -5.04 -17.38 25.74
CA SER A 287 -4.26 -17.91 26.86
C SER A 287 -4.90 -17.56 28.20
N LEU A 288 -4.92 -18.53 29.10
CA LEU A 288 -5.58 -18.42 30.41
C LEU A 288 -4.64 -17.78 31.45
N ASP A 289 -5.22 -17.05 32.40
CA ASP A 289 -4.55 -16.62 33.62
C ASP A 289 -4.56 -17.71 34.71
N GLU A 290 -4.03 -17.38 35.89
CA GLU A 290 -4.00 -18.28 37.06
C GLU A 290 -5.41 -18.65 37.55
N GLY A 291 -6.41 -17.78 37.31
CA GLY A 291 -7.83 -18.04 37.58
C GLY A 291 -8.50 -18.90 36.51
N GLY A 292 -7.78 -19.25 35.44
CA GLY A 292 -8.28 -20.01 34.32
C GLY A 292 -9.18 -19.22 33.37
N LEU A 293 -9.09 -17.88 33.38
CA LEU A 293 -9.87 -16.96 32.54
C LEU A 293 -8.98 -16.36 31.45
N SER A 294 -9.54 -16.15 30.26
CA SER A 294 -8.80 -15.58 29.12
C SER A 294 -8.79 -14.04 29.13
N ALA A 295 -8.02 -13.43 28.22
CA ALA A 295 -8.05 -11.98 28.04
C ALA A 295 -9.44 -11.48 27.58
N PHE A 296 -10.21 -12.29 26.86
CA PHE A 296 -11.57 -11.93 26.45
C PHE A 296 -12.49 -11.70 27.64
N TYR A 297 -12.44 -12.56 28.67
CA TYR A 297 -13.20 -12.36 29.91
C TYR A 297 -12.98 -10.97 30.52
N HIS A 298 -11.73 -10.52 30.55
CA HIS A 298 -11.33 -9.23 31.13
C HIS A 298 -11.78 -8.04 30.25
N CYS A 299 -12.02 -8.24 28.95
CA CYS A 299 -12.60 -7.25 28.04
C CYS A 299 -14.13 -7.15 28.12
N LEU A 300 -14.83 -8.25 28.41
CA LEU A 300 -16.29 -8.30 28.30
C LEU A 300 -17.01 -7.32 29.25
N GLY A 301 -16.42 -7.01 30.41
CA GLY A 301 -16.97 -6.04 31.37
C GLY A 301 -16.59 -4.58 31.11
N LEU A 302 -15.98 -4.26 29.98
CA LEU A 302 -15.59 -2.87 29.64
C LEU A 302 -16.76 -2.12 29.00
N ASP A 303 -16.82 -0.81 29.23
CA ASP A 303 -17.85 0.05 28.62
C ASP A 303 -17.68 0.19 27.09
N SER A 304 -16.48 -0.09 26.59
CA SER A 304 -16.15 -0.13 25.17
C SER A 304 -15.64 -1.52 24.79
N THR A 305 -16.21 -2.09 23.72
CA THR A 305 -15.77 -3.35 23.12
C THR A 305 -14.63 -3.19 22.11
N PHE A 306 -14.13 -1.97 21.90
CA PHE A 306 -13.03 -1.73 20.98
C PHE A 306 -11.83 -2.67 21.26
N LEU A 307 -11.47 -2.82 22.54
CA LEU A 307 -10.37 -3.69 22.95
C LEU A 307 -10.70 -5.18 22.79
N LEU A 308 -11.97 -5.57 22.96
CA LEU A 308 -12.45 -6.92 22.65
C LEU A 308 -12.23 -7.23 21.16
N HIS A 309 -12.56 -6.28 20.27
CA HIS A 309 -12.40 -6.43 18.83
C HIS A 309 -10.93 -6.50 18.40
N VAL A 310 -10.07 -5.63 18.94
CA VAL A 310 -8.62 -5.67 18.65
C VAL A 310 -8.02 -7.04 18.98
N LEU A 311 -8.37 -7.61 20.14
CA LEU A 311 -7.88 -8.93 20.53
C LEU A 311 -8.54 -10.06 19.72
N TYR A 312 -9.83 -9.92 19.39
CA TYR A 312 -10.55 -10.89 18.57
C TYR A 312 -9.98 -10.98 17.16
N ASP A 313 -9.70 -9.84 16.52
CA ASP A 313 -9.11 -9.76 15.18
C ASP A 313 -7.69 -10.33 15.16
N TYR A 314 -6.90 -10.08 16.22
CA TYR A 314 -5.58 -10.69 16.36
C TYR A 314 -5.67 -12.22 16.45
N ALA A 315 -6.51 -12.75 17.34
CA ALA A 315 -6.65 -14.19 17.55
C ALA A 315 -7.27 -14.90 16.33
N SER A 316 -8.28 -14.30 15.69
CA SER A 316 -9.01 -14.92 14.58
C SER A 316 -8.16 -15.07 13.31
N ASN A 317 -7.19 -14.18 13.10
CA ASN A 317 -6.29 -14.23 11.95
C ASN A 317 -5.01 -15.06 12.20
N SER A 318 -4.82 -15.64 13.39
CA SER A 318 -3.67 -16.53 13.69
C SER A 318 -2.31 -15.97 13.27
N PHE A 319 -2.07 -14.66 13.49
CA PHE A 319 -0.85 -13.97 13.06
C PHE A 319 0.44 -14.60 13.59
N GLU A 320 0.37 -15.40 14.66
CA GLU A 320 1.50 -16.12 15.24
C GLU A 320 1.94 -17.34 14.39
N HIS A 321 1.09 -17.84 13.49
CA HIS A 321 1.27 -19.15 12.83
C HIS A 321 1.19 -19.11 11.30
N SER A 322 0.45 -18.15 10.73
CA SER A 322 0.18 -18.13 9.28
C SER A 322 0.05 -16.70 8.74
N ASP A 323 0.42 -16.50 7.48
CA ASP A 323 0.12 -15.29 6.71
C ASP A 323 -1.34 -15.31 6.17
N LYS A 324 -2.09 -16.38 6.46
CA LYS A 324 -3.51 -16.52 6.12
C LYS A 324 -4.37 -15.71 7.08
N THR A 325 -5.55 -15.33 6.61
CA THR A 325 -6.50 -14.50 7.37
C THR A 325 -7.90 -15.05 7.21
N THR A 326 -8.86 -14.51 7.96
CA THR A 326 -10.29 -14.83 7.79
C THR A 326 -10.81 -14.53 6.37
N ARG A 327 -10.13 -13.67 5.60
CA ARG A 327 -10.48 -13.35 4.20
C ARG A 327 -9.96 -14.37 3.19
N ASN A 328 -8.81 -14.97 3.49
CA ASN A 328 -8.20 -16.04 2.69
C ASN A 328 -7.79 -17.20 3.61
N PRO A 329 -8.77 -17.94 4.16
CA PRO A 329 -8.53 -18.85 5.27
C PRO A 329 -7.92 -20.18 4.84
N ASP A 330 -7.21 -20.80 5.78
CA ASP A 330 -6.79 -22.20 5.73
C ASP A 330 -7.36 -23.00 6.92
N THR A 331 -6.85 -24.21 7.16
CA THR A 331 -7.26 -25.04 8.31
C THR A 331 -6.90 -24.44 9.68
N GLU A 332 -5.89 -23.59 9.75
CA GLU A 332 -5.43 -22.99 11.01
C GLU A 332 -6.36 -21.86 11.43
N ILE A 333 -6.76 -21.00 10.48
CA ILE A 333 -7.76 -19.94 10.71
C ILE A 333 -9.09 -20.53 11.22
N LEU A 334 -9.54 -21.63 10.62
CA LEU A 334 -10.75 -22.32 11.09
C LEU A 334 -10.58 -22.87 12.53
N ARG A 335 -9.41 -23.45 12.83
CA ARG A 335 -9.07 -23.93 14.19
C ARG A 335 -9.06 -22.77 15.20
N ALA A 336 -8.53 -21.61 14.83
CA ALA A 336 -8.51 -20.44 15.69
C ALA A 336 -9.91 -19.92 16.00
N LEU A 337 -10.80 -19.81 15.00
CA LEU A 337 -12.19 -19.40 15.24
C LEU A 337 -12.94 -20.36 16.15
N ILE A 338 -12.76 -21.67 15.96
CA ILE A 338 -13.32 -22.71 16.85
C ILE A 338 -12.76 -22.56 18.27
N ASN A 339 -11.46 -22.32 18.39
CA ASN A 339 -10.81 -22.15 19.69
C ASN A 339 -11.34 -20.92 20.43
N ILE A 340 -11.50 -19.78 19.75
CA ILE A 340 -12.08 -18.55 20.33
C ILE A 340 -13.48 -18.83 20.88
N GLY A 341 -14.36 -19.46 20.10
CA GLY A 341 -15.70 -19.83 20.55
C GLY A 341 -15.69 -20.73 21.79
N ARG A 342 -14.81 -21.73 21.82
CA ARG A 342 -14.60 -22.62 22.98
C ARG A 342 -14.08 -21.87 24.22
N VAL A 343 -13.15 -20.94 24.04
CA VAL A 343 -12.57 -20.13 25.12
C VAL A 343 -13.63 -19.22 25.73
N LEU A 344 -14.40 -18.51 24.92
CA LEU A 344 -15.49 -17.66 25.38
C LEU A 344 -16.53 -18.45 26.20
N GLN A 345 -16.91 -19.65 25.74
CA GLN A 345 -17.82 -20.53 26.47
C GLN A 345 -17.24 -20.99 27.81
N ASN A 346 -15.95 -21.34 27.84
CA ASN A 346 -15.25 -21.72 29.07
C ASN A 346 -15.16 -20.57 30.08
N ASP A 347 -14.90 -19.35 29.61
CA ASP A 347 -14.88 -18.15 30.45
C ASP A 347 -16.25 -17.89 31.09
N CYS A 348 -17.33 -18.03 30.31
CA CYS A 348 -18.70 -17.94 30.83
C CYS A 348 -18.98 -19.00 31.91
N PHE A 349 -18.59 -20.26 31.66
CA PHE A 349 -18.77 -21.35 32.62
C PHE A 349 -17.97 -21.13 33.91
N LYS A 350 -16.66 -20.86 33.81
CA LYS A 350 -15.76 -20.69 34.96
C LYS A 350 -16.12 -19.48 35.82
N SER A 351 -16.56 -18.38 35.20
CA SER A 351 -17.00 -17.18 35.92
C SER A 351 -18.41 -17.28 36.51
N LYS A 352 -19.05 -18.45 36.42
CA LYS A 352 -20.45 -18.70 36.80
C LYS A 352 -21.38 -17.67 36.16
N SER A 353 -21.36 -17.62 34.83
CA SER A 353 -22.11 -16.66 34.00
C SER A 353 -21.80 -15.21 34.37
N PHE A 354 -20.50 -14.89 34.42
CA PHE A 354 -19.96 -13.55 34.69
C PHE A 354 -20.40 -12.95 36.04
N SER A 355 -20.82 -13.78 37.00
CA SER A 355 -21.18 -13.33 38.35
C SER A 355 -20.05 -12.57 39.05
N MET A 356 -18.80 -12.93 38.76
CA MET A 356 -17.59 -12.30 39.28
C MET A 356 -17.36 -10.86 38.79
N GLN A 357 -18.07 -10.40 37.75
CA GLN A 357 -17.99 -9.01 37.22
C GLN A 357 -18.84 -8.00 38.03
N GLY A 358 -19.57 -8.45 39.05
CA GLY A 358 -20.35 -7.58 39.92
C GLY A 358 -21.36 -6.72 39.15
N THR A 359 -21.23 -5.39 39.26
CA THR A 359 -22.10 -4.40 38.59
C THR A 359 -21.99 -4.43 37.06
N LYS A 360 -20.91 -4.98 36.51
CA LYS A 360 -20.65 -5.06 35.05
C LYS A 360 -21.17 -6.34 34.41
N LYS A 361 -21.83 -7.21 35.18
CA LYS A 361 -22.36 -8.50 34.70
C LYS A 361 -23.26 -8.38 33.47
N SER A 362 -24.18 -7.41 33.44
CA SER A 362 -25.12 -7.23 32.33
C SER A 362 -24.41 -6.85 31.02
N ILE A 363 -23.40 -5.99 31.11
CA ILE A 363 -22.54 -5.59 29.99
C ILE A 363 -21.79 -6.82 29.48
N ALA A 364 -21.14 -7.56 30.39
CA ALA A 364 -20.36 -8.74 30.04
C ALA A 364 -21.19 -9.84 29.37
N ILE A 365 -22.41 -10.10 29.86
CA ILE A 365 -23.32 -11.05 29.22
C ILE A 365 -23.67 -10.60 27.80
N LYS A 366 -24.06 -9.33 27.64
CA LYS A 366 -24.44 -8.79 26.34
C LYS A 366 -23.29 -8.86 25.33
N SER A 367 -22.09 -8.38 25.70
CA SER A 367 -20.90 -8.44 24.84
C SER A 367 -20.49 -9.87 24.51
N TYR A 368 -20.65 -10.81 25.46
CA TYR A 368 -20.37 -12.24 25.24
C TYR A 368 -21.32 -12.83 24.21
N GLU A 369 -22.61 -12.56 24.34
CA GLU A 369 -23.63 -13.03 23.40
C GLU A 369 -23.39 -12.46 21.98
N GLU A 370 -23.10 -11.17 21.88
CA GLU A 370 -22.81 -10.49 20.61
C GLU A 370 -21.58 -11.04 19.90
N ILE A 371 -20.45 -11.16 20.60
CA ILE A 371 -19.20 -11.66 20.00
C ILE A 371 -19.29 -13.14 19.64
N LEU A 372 -20.00 -13.95 20.44
CA LEU A 372 -20.21 -15.37 20.14
C LEU A 372 -21.09 -15.55 18.89
N CYS A 373 -22.14 -14.75 18.74
CA CYS A 373 -22.99 -14.77 17.55
C CYS A 373 -22.20 -14.36 16.30
N PHE A 374 -21.38 -13.31 16.39
CA PHE A 374 -20.50 -12.89 15.29
C PHE A 374 -19.44 -13.95 14.95
N ASN A 375 -18.81 -14.56 15.96
CA ASN A 375 -17.83 -15.63 15.76
C ASN A 375 -18.42 -16.83 15.01
N GLU A 376 -19.65 -17.23 15.34
CA GLU A 376 -20.33 -18.32 14.63
C GLU A 376 -20.64 -17.94 13.16
N TYR A 377 -21.06 -16.70 12.90
CA TYR A 377 -21.24 -16.21 11.52
C TYR A 377 -19.92 -16.26 10.74
N GLN A 378 -18.86 -15.67 11.29
CA GLN A 378 -17.54 -15.62 10.67
C GLN A 378 -16.98 -17.02 10.41
N ARG A 379 -17.10 -17.92 11.40
CA ARG A 379 -16.69 -19.34 11.29
C ARG A 379 -17.36 -20.04 10.13
N ARG A 380 -18.69 -19.90 9.97
CA ARG A 380 -19.42 -20.53 8.86
C ARG A 380 -18.99 -19.98 7.51
N VAL A 381 -18.80 -18.67 7.39
CA VAL A 381 -18.32 -18.07 6.14
C VAL A 381 -16.90 -18.56 5.82
N VAL A 382 -16.00 -18.58 6.80
CA VAL A 382 -14.63 -19.07 6.68
C VAL A 382 -14.56 -20.55 6.30
N GLU A 383 -15.37 -21.39 6.95
CA GLU A 383 -15.47 -22.82 6.67
C GLU A 383 -15.82 -23.07 5.19
N ASN A 384 -16.82 -22.36 4.68
CA ASN A 384 -17.19 -22.45 3.26
C ASN A 384 -16.08 -21.96 2.33
N ILE A 385 -15.44 -20.83 2.63
CA ILE A 385 -14.34 -20.32 1.80
C ILE A 385 -13.17 -21.32 1.78
N ALA A 386 -12.81 -21.89 2.94
CA ALA A 386 -11.74 -22.87 3.05
C ALA A 386 -12.06 -24.17 2.29
N ASP A 387 -13.31 -24.64 2.33
CA ASP A 387 -13.74 -25.82 1.57
C ASP A 387 -13.72 -25.56 0.06
N LEU A 388 -14.15 -24.37 -0.39
CA LEU A 388 -14.03 -23.96 -1.79
C LEU A 388 -12.56 -23.93 -2.24
N GLN A 389 -11.64 -23.49 -1.39
CA GLN A 389 -10.20 -23.49 -1.68
C GLN A 389 -9.61 -24.89 -1.81
N ARG A 390 -10.06 -25.85 -0.99
CA ARG A 390 -9.63 -27.26 -1.10
C ARG A 390 -10.15 -27.91 -2.37
N ASN A 391 -11.39 -27.60 -2.76
CA ASN A 391 -12.03 -28.17 -3.93
C ASN A 391 -11.55 -27.56 -5.25
N TYR A 392 -11.07 -26.30 -5.21
CA TYR A 392 -10.51 -25.57 -6.36
C TYR A 392 -9.16 -24.92 -5.98
N PRO A 393 -8.09 -25.71 -5.81
CA PRO A 393 -6.79 -25.16 -5.43
C PRO A 393 -6.25 -24.27 -6.56
N ALA A 394 -5.94 -23.02 -6.21
CA ALA A 394 -5.32 -22.08 -7.14
C ALA A 394 -3.94 -22.62 -7.55
N GLN A 395 -3.82 -23.17 -8.76
CA GLN A 395 -2.49 -23.33 -9.36
C GLN A 395 -1.93 -21.92 -9.60
N MET A 396 -0.67 -21.73 -9.18
CA MET A 396 0.25 -20.57 -9.32
C MET A 396 -0.28 -19.26 -9.95
N PRO A 397 0.06 -18.09 -9.36
CA PRO A 397 -0.31 -16.78 -9.89
C PRO A 397 0.57 -16.41 -11.09
N GLN A 398 0.24 -16.89 -12.31
CA GLN A 398 0.81 -16.29 -13.54
C GLN A 398 0.22 -16.73 -14.90
N THR A 399 -0.91 -17.44 -14.94
CA THR A 399 -1.60 -17.67 -16.22
C THR A 399 -3.05 -17.25 -16.10
N ASP A 400 -3.49 -16.45 -17.09
CA ASP A 400 -4.84 -15.91 -17.32
C ASP A 400 -5.92 -16.99 -17.46
N ASP A 401 -6.05 -17.93 -16.51
CA ASP A 401 -7.18 -18.85 -16.45
C ASP A 401 -8.31 -18.20 -15.63
N ASP A 402 -8.85 -17.13 -16.21
CA ASP A 402 -9.86 -16.24 -15.62
C ASP A 402 -11.14 -17.00 -15.18
N GLY A 403 -11.42 -18.17 -15.75
CA GLY A 403 -12.64 -18.94 -15.51
C GLY A 403 -12.75 -19.58 -14.12
N VAL A 404 -11.69 -20.23 -13.63
CA VAL A 404 -11.71 -20.95 -12.33
C VAL A 404 -11.77 -19.96 -11.17
N ASN A 405 -11.04 -18.85 -11.27
CA ASN A 405 -11.05 -17.79 -10.25
C ASN A 405 -12.41 -17.07 -10.20
N LEU A 406 -13.02 -16.81 -11.36
CA LEU A 406 -14.36 -16.23 -11.44
C LEU A 406 -15.44 -17.14 -10.83
N MET A 407 -15.38 -18.45 -11.11
CA MET A 407 -16.32 -19.42 -10.52
C MET A 407 -16.20 -19.48 -8.99
N ARG A 408 -14.96 -19.49 -8.47
CA ARG A 408 -14.71 -19.42 -7.02
C ARG A 408 -15.29 -18.14 -6.41
N ARG A 409 -15.03 -16.97 -7.00
CA ARG A 409 -15.56 -15.67 -6.54
C ARG A 409 -17.09 -15.66 -6.53
N LYS A 410 -17.72 -16.20 -7.59
CA LYS A 410 -19.18 -16.37 -7.67
C LYS A 410 -19.71 -17.21 -6.51
N GLN A 411 -19.10 -18.36 -6.24
CA GLN A 411 -19.51 -19.24 -5.13
C GLN A 411 -19.32 -18.59 -3.76
N ILE A 412 -18.22 -17.87 -3.54
CA ILE A 412 -18.00 -17.11 -2.29
C ILE A 412 -19.12 -16.09 -2.06
N ILE A 413 -19.45 -15.28 -3.08
CA ILE A 413 -20.53 -14.30 -2.98
C ILE A 413 -21.88 -15.00 -2.75
N THR A 414 -22.21 -16.06 -3.50
CA THR A 414 -23.45 -16.80 -3.30
C THR A 414 -23.58 -17.30 -1.87
N SER A 415 -22.54 -17.95 -1.32
CA SER A 415 -22.56 -18.43 0.07
C SER A 415 -22.67 -17.28 1.08
N LEU A 416 -21.94 -16.18 0.88
CA LEU A 416 -22.02 -15.01 1.75
C LEU A 416 -23.45 -14.45 1.81
N LEU A 417 -24.12 -14.34 0.65
CA LEU A 417 -25.49 -13.86 0.53
C LEU A 417 -26.54 -14.87 1.06
N GLU A 418 -26.22 -16.16 1.12
CA GLU A 418 -27.07 -17.17 1.78
C GLU A 418 -26.98 -17.14 3.32
N PHE A 419 -25.82 -16.79 3.88
CA PHE A 419 -25.63 -16.70 5.33
C PHE A 419 -26.06 -15.36 5.90
N TYR A 420 -25.70 -14.25 5.26
CA TYR A 420 -25.95 -12.91 5.79
C TYR A 420 -27.42 -12.68 6.24
N PRO A 421 -28.46 -13.06 5.46
CA PRO A 421 -29.86 -12.93 5.90
C PRO A 421 -30.22 -13.69 7.17
N LYS A 422 -29.53 -14.81 7.46
CA LYS A 422 -29.78 -15.65 8.65
C LYS A 422 -29.26 -15.00 9.94
N TYR A 423 -28.29 -14.09 9.81
CA TYR A 423 -27.65 -13.36 10.91
C TYR A 423 -28.00 -11.86 10.88
N PHE A 424 -28.73 -11.40 9.87
CA PHE A 424 -29.10 -10.00 9.66
C PHE A 424 -29.89 -9.41 10.81
N ASP A 425 -30.75 -10.22 11.43
CA ASP A 425 -31.47 -9.92 12.67
C ASP A 425 -30.84 -10.76 13.78
N TYR A 426 -30.61 -10.17 14.96
CA TYR A 426 -30.01 -10.89 16.09
C TYR A 426 -30.94 -12.04 16.56
N PRO A 427 -30.42 -13.28 16.76
CA PRO A 427 -31.24 -14.44 17.12
C PRO A 427 -32.02 -14.28 18.44
N ASN A 428 -33.20 -14.92 18.53
CA ASN A 428 -34.05 -15.08 19.72
C ASN A 428 -34.80 -13.84 20.28
N GLU A 429 -34.60 -12.62 19.78
CA GLU A 429 -35.33 -11.44 20.30
C GLU A 429 -36.54 -10.99 19.44
N ILE A 430 -36.65 -11.45 18.19
CA ILE A 430 -37.68 -10.99 17.22
C ILE A 430 -38.74 -12.08 16.92
N GLN A 431 -38.63 -13.27 17.50
CA GLN A 431 -39.56 -14.39 17.27
C GLN A 431 -40.89 -14.34 18.07
N ALA A 432 -41.19 -13.23 18.75
CA ALA A 432 -42.50 -13.04 19.35
C ALA A 432 -43.55 -12.85 18.24
N LYS A 433 -44.32 -13.91 17.98
CA LYS A 433 -45.56 -13.84 17.19
C LYS A 433 -46.50 -12.79 17.80
N ASP A 434 -47.26 -12.15 16.92
CA ASP A 434 -48.36 -11.21 17.16
C ASP A 434 -47.96 -9.76 17.46
N THR A 435 -47.95 -8.91 16.41
CA THR A 435 -48.80 -7.71 16.23
C THR A 435 -48.30 -6.82 15.07
N VAL A 436 -49.24 -6.06 14.49
CA VAL A 436 -49.15 -4.99 13.46
C VAL A 436 -47.76 -4.68 12.86
N ALA A 437 -47.66 -4.71 11.53
CA ALA A 437 -46.42 -4.52 10.75
C ALA A 437 -45.56 -3.30 11.16
N ASP A 438 -46.18 -2.21 11.65
CA ASP A 438 -45.49 -0.99 12.08
C ASP A 438 -44.70 -1.15 13.41
N GLN A 439 -45.15 -2.01 14.33
CA GLN A 439 -44.42 -2.30 15.58
C GLN A 439 -43.16 -3.15 15.34
N ASN A 440 -43.06 -3.83 14.20
CA ASN A 440 -41.93 -4.70 13.86
C ASN A 440 -40.67 -3.89 13.46
N LYS A 441 -40.82 -2.81 12.68
CA LYS A 441 -39.68 -1.99 12.23
C LYS A 441 -39.04 -1.21 13.37
N TYR A 442 -39.85 -0.58 14.23
CA TYR A 442 -39.34 0.14 15.39
C TYR A 442 -38.61 -0.78 16.38
N ARG A 443 -39.14 -1.98 16.64
CA ARG A 443 -38.47 -2.99 17.48
C ARG A 443 -37.14 -3.47 16.88
N LYS A 444 -37.08 -3.67 15.56
CA LYS A 444 -35.82 -3.98 14.86
C LYS A 444 -34.80 -2.84 14.99
N PHE A 445 -35.25 -1.60 14.88
CA PHE A 445 -34.39 -0.44 15.08
C PHE A 445 -33.90 -0.34 16.54
N GLN A 446 -34.76 -0.56 17.53
CA GLN A 446 -34.38 -0.63 18.95
C GLN A 446 -33.31 -1.69 19.20
N ASN A 447 -33.51 -2.91 18.69
CA ASN A 447 -32.53 -3.97 18.78
C ASN A 447 -31.22 -3.59 18.05
N PHE A 448 -31.29 -2.91 16.91
CA PHE A 448 -30.12 -2.38 16.21
C PHE A 448 -29.32 -1.38 17.05
N ILE A 449 -29.97 -0.45 17.75
CA ILE A 449 -29.27 0.48 18.67
C ILE A 449 -28.65 -0.28 19.83
N GLN A 450 -29.43 -1.17 20.45
CA GLN A 450 -29.00 -1.95 21.60
C GLN A 450 -27.79 -2.81 21.25
N ARG A 451 -27.79 -3.51 20.11
CA ARG A 451 -26.74 -4.43 19.67
C ARG A 451 -25.89 -3.88 18.52
N SER A 452 -25.67 -2.56 18.53
CA SER A 452 -25.01 -1.82 17.44
C SER A 452 -23.63 -2.35 17.06
N GLU A 453 -22.86 -2.84 18.03
CA GLU A 453 -21.51 -3.38 17.81
C GLU A 453 -21.56 -4.71 17.05
N TYR A 454 -22.46 -5.62 17.42
CA TYR A 454 -22.72 -6.83 16.63
C TYR A 454 -23.03 -6.51 15.17
N TYR A 455 -23.94 -5.55 14.92
CA TYR A 455 -24.34 -5.19 13.56
C TYR A 455 -23.21 -4.52 12.77
N GLU A 456 -22.42 -3.65 13.39
CA GLU A 456 -21.26 -3.05 12.73
C GLU A 456 -20.23 -4.11 12.32
N ASN A 457 -19.92 -5.08 13.19
CA ASN A 457 -18.99 -6.17 12.86
C ASN A 457 -19.52 -7.07 11.74
N LEU A 458 -20.79 -7.47 11.83
CA LEU A 458 -21.47 -8.26 10.81
C LEU A 458 -21.42 -7.55 9.46
N ASP A 459 -21.83 -6.29 9.42
CA ASP A 459 -21.91 -5.49 8.20
C ASP A 459 -20.51 -5.23 7.63
N ASN A 460 -19.53 -4.81 8.46
CA ASN A 460 -18.15 -4.55 8.01
C ASN A 460 -17.46 -5.80 7.44
N TYR A 461 -17.57 -6.94 8.12
CA TYR A 461 -16.99 -8.20 7.64
C TYR A 461 -17.66 -8.66 6.33
N THR A 462 -19.00 -8.52 6.25
CA THR A 462 -19.74 -8.80 5.00
C THR A 462 -19.28 -7.87 3.88
N CYS A 463 -19.14 -6.57 4.15
CA CYS A 463 -18.67 -5.59 3.17
C CYS A 463 -17.28 -5.93 2.64
N LEU A 464 -16.37 -6.30 3.53
CA LEU A 464 -14.98 -6.64 3.21
C LEU A 464 -14.94 -7.78 2.18
N LEU A 465 -15.59 -8.90 2.49
CA LEU A 465 -15.66 -10.05 1.59
C LEU A 465 -16.44 -9.77 0.30
N PHE A 466 -17.47 -8.92 0.39
CA PHE A 466 -18.26 -8.54 -0.78
C PHE A 466 -17.42 -7.74 -1.77
N PHE A 467 -16.73 -6.68 -1.34
CA PHE A 467 -15.90 -5.87 -2.24
C PHE A 467 -14.67 -6.61 -2.78
N ASP A 468 -14.18 -7.62 -2.07
CA ASP A 468 -13.10 -8.50 -2.55
C ASP A 468 -13.49 -9.32 -3.78
N ASN A 469 -14.76 -9.75 -3.87
CA ASN A 469 -15.19 -10.79 -4.80
C ASN A 469 -16.23 -10.31 -5.83
N PHE A 470 -17.05 -9.30 -5.50
CA PHE A 470 -18.24 -8.95 -6.25
C PHE A 470 -17.97 -8.23 -7.58
N LEU A 471 -16.99 -7.33 -7.63
CA LEU A 471 -16.76 -6.44 -8.78
C LEU A 471 -16.23 -7.13 -10.04
N PHE A 472 -15.95 -8.43 -9.95
CA PHE A 472 -15.51 -9.27 -11.07
C PHE A 472 -16.67 -10.04 -11.72
N LEU A 473 -17.84 -10.04 -11.10
CA LEU A 473 -18.99 -10.80 -11.58
C LEU A 473 -19.64 -10.08 -12.77
N ASP A 474 -19.95 -10.84 -13.82
CA ASP A 474 -20.64 -10.33 -15.01
C ASP A 474 -22.15 -10.21 -14.71
N LEU A 475 -22.52 -9.13 -14.03
CA LEU A 475 -23.89 -8.81 -13.63
C LEU A 475 -24.39 -7.53 -14.31
N PRO A 476 -25.71 -7.40 -14.54
CA PRO A 476 -26.30 -6.15 -15.03
C PRO A 476 -25.89 -4.94 -14.19
N SER A 477 -25.48 -3.86 -14.86
CA SER A 477 -24.93 -2.67 -14.18
C SER A 477 -25.85 -2.05 -13.13
N GLU A 478 -27.17 -2.16 -13.30
CA GLU A 478 -28.17 -1.65 -12.33
C GLU A 478 -28.13 -2.43 -11.01
N ILE A 479 -28.03 -3.75 -11.08
CA ILE A 479 -27.93 -4.63 -9.90
C ILE A 479 -26.62 -4.36 -9.16
N VAL A 480 -25.50 -4.27 -9.91
CA VAL A 480 -24.18 -3.94 -9.36
C VAL A 480 -24.20 -2.58 -8.65
N ASN A 481 -24.75 -1.56 -9.32
CA ASN A 481 -24.81 -0.21 -8.77
C ASN A 481 -25.69 -0.16 -7.51
N SER A 482 -26.85 -0.82 -7.49
CA SER A 482 -27.73 -0.84 -6.30
C SER A 482 -27.06 -1.49 -5.08
N ALA A 483 -26.42 -2.64 -5.28
CA ALA A 483 -25.75 -3.37 -4.22
C ALA A 483 -24.53 -2.59 -3.68
N VAL A 484 -23.67 -2.11 -4.58
CA VAL A 484 -22.48 -1.30 -4.21
C VAL A 484 -22.89 -0.03 -3.50
N HIS A 485 -23.88 0.71 -4.02
CA HIS A 485 -24.37 1.95 -3.44
C HIS A 485 -24.90 1.73 -2.01
N SER A 486 -25.82 0.79 -1.82
CA SER A 486 -26.47 0.56 -0.51
C SER A 486 -25.46 0.11 0.55
N LEU A 487 -24.54 -0.77 0.18
CA LEU A 487 -23.50 -1.27 1.07
C LEU A 487 -22.49 -0.17 1.42
N PHE A 488 -22.03 0.57 0.41
CA PHE A 488 -21.16 1.71 0.60
C PHE A 488 -21.77 2.77 1.52
N LEU A 489 -23.06 3.11 1.35
CA LEU A 489 -23.75 4.07 2.20
C LEU A 489 -23.94 3.56 3.64
N THR A 490 -23.98 2.24 3.84
CA THR A 490 -23.99 1.63 5.17
C THR A 490 -22.66 1.91 5.87
N VAL A 491 -21.53 1.57 5.24
CA VAL A 491 -20.17 1.82 5.75
C VAL A 491 -19.93 3.31 5.97
N PHE A 492 -20.32 4.14 5.01
CA PHE A 492 -20.18 5.59 5.11
C PHE A 492 -21.07 6.19 6.20
N GLY A 493 -22.28 5.63 6.39
CA GLY A 493 -23.18 5.98 7.49
C GLY A 493 -22.56 5.70 8.87
N TYR A 494 -21.92 4.55 9.05
CA TYR A 494 -21.19 4.24 10.29
C TYR A 494 -20.04 5.22 10.55
N LYS A 495 -19.32 5.63 9.49
CA LYS A 495 -18.23 6.63 9.59
C LYS A 495 -18.75 8.01 9.98
N LEU A 496 -19.85 8.47 9.39
CA LEU A 496 -20.41 9.80 9.65
C LEU A 496 -21.16 9.89 10.98
N PHE A 497 -21.84 8.82 11.38
CA PHE A 497 -22.69 8.76 12.57
C PHE A 497 -22.28 7.59 13.50
N PRO A 498 -21.04 7.60 14.02
CA PRO A 498 -20.57 6.60 14.94
C PRO A 498 -21.31 6.69 16.27
N LYS A 499 -21.46 5.54 16.95
CA LYS A 499 -22.15 5.42 18.24
C LYS A 499 -21.64 6.40 19.31
N CYS A 500 -20.34 6.72 19.29
CA CYS A 500 -19.66 7.48 20.34
C CYS A 500 -19.70 9.02 20.20
N LEU A 501 -20.17 9.58 19.08
CA LEU A 501 -20.21 11.04 18.87
C LEU A 501 -21.44 11.72 19.51
N HIS A 502 -22.37 10.95 20.07
CA HIS A 502 -23.61 11.47 20.64
C HIS A 502 -23.54 11.92 22.11
N ASP A 503 -22.37 11.79 22.78
CA ASP A 503 -21.90 12.74 23.80
C ASP A 503 -20.52 12.32 24.34
N VAL A 504 -19.72 13.35 24.64
CA VAL A 504 -18.39 13.31 25.26
C VAL A 504 -18.38 12.40 26.50
N TYR A 505 -17.60 11.31 26.49
CA TYR A 505 -17.51 10.29 27.55
C TYR A 505 -18.85 9.62 27.92
N CYS A 506 -19.41 8.80 27.03
CA CYS A 506 -20.45 7.85 27.41
C CYS A 506 -19.88 6.69 28.25
N THR A 507 -19.64 6.93 29.54
CA THR A 507 -19.69 5.92 30.60
C THR A 507 -21.13 5.59 31.01
N LYS A 508 -22.13 6.19 30.32
CA LYS A 508 -23.54 5.86 30.47
C LYS A 508 -23.98 5.10 29.23
N HIS A 509 -24.40 3.87 29.43
CA HIS A 509 -24.99 3.04 28.41
C HIS A 509 -26.15 3.78 27.73
N VAL A 510 -26.02 4.06 26.44
CA VAL A 510 -27.10 4.61 25.62
C VAL A 510 -28.19 3.54 25.51
N HIS A 511 -29.36 3.80 26.09
CA HIS A 511 -30.41 2.80 26.27
C HIS A 511 -31.68 3.06 25.45
N THR A 512 -31.84 4.25 24.85
CA THR A 512 -33.08 4.61 24.14
C THR A 512 -32.81 5.03 22.69
N PRO A 513 -33.75 4.76 21.77
CA PRO A 513 -33.73 5.31 20.40
C PRO A 513 -33.74 6.84 20.34
N GLU A 514 -34.08 7.50 21.45
CA GLU A 514 -34.20 8.95 21.58
C GLU A 514 -32.83 9.65 21.59
N ASP A 515 -31.80 8.98 22.12
CA ASP A 515 -30.43 9.50 22.23
C ASP A 515 -29.56 9.18 20.99
N CYS A 516 -30.08 8.44 20.01
CA CYS A 516 -29.32 7.90 18.87
C CYS A 516 -30.09 7.98 17.55
N ALA A 517 -30.89 9.02 17.34
CA ALA A 517 -31.74 9.14 16.15
C ALA A 517 -30.96 9.02 14.83
N LEU A 518 -29.75 9.60 14.73
CA LEU A 518 -28.92 9.55 13.51
C LEU A 518 -28.51 8.12 13.10
N ARG A 519 -28.53 7.16 14.03
CA ARG A 519 -28.27 5.74 13.74
C ARG A 519 -29.36 5.08 12.90
N VAL A 520 -30.50 5.74 12.70
CA VAL A 520 -31.51 5.32 11.72
C VAL A 520 -30.94 5.27 10.30
N ILE A 521 -29.96 6.13 10.01
CA ILE A 521 -29.34 6.25 8.67
C ILE A 521 -28.63 4.95 8.28
N PRO A 522 -27.63 4.43 9.02
CA PRO A 522 -27.03 3.13 8.70
C PRO A 522 -28.04 1.98 8.76
N PHE A 523 -29.02 2.02 9.67
CA PHE A 523 -30.09 1.01 9.74
C PHE A 523 -30.94 0.91 8.46
N ILE A 524 -31.27 2.05 7.84
CA ILE A 524 -32.01 2.09 6.57
C ILE A 524 -31.15 1.52 5.44
N PHE A 525 -29.89 1.93 5.33
CA PHE A 525 -29.03 1.50 4.23
C PHE A 525 -28.65 0.01 4.30
N ARG A 526 -28.43 -0.54 5.49
CA ARG A 526 -28.23 -2.00 5.64
C ARG A 526 -29.47 -2.80 5.22
N SER A 527 -30.66 -2.26 5.47
CA SER A 527 -31.93 -2.90 5.05
C SER A 527 -32.08 -2.87 3.53
N LYS A 528 -31.76 -1.75 2.88
CA LYS A 528 -31.72 -1.64 1.40
C LYS A 528 -30.67 -2.54 0.77
N PHE A 529 -29.53 -2.71 1.44
CA PHE A 529 -28.53 -3.67 1.00
C PHE A 529 -29.05 -5.10 1.06
N LEU A 530 -29.76 -5.51 2.12
CA LEU A 530 -30.37 -6.84 2.20
C LEU A 530 -31.33 -7.12 1.03
N GLU A 531 -32.10 -6.12 0.59
CA GLU A 531 -32.96 -6.24 -0.59
C GLU A 531 -32.15 -6.40 -1.89
N SER A 532 -31.13 -5.56 -2.08
CA SER A 532 -30.21 -5.67 -3.22
C SER A 532 -29.45 -7.00 -3.25
N ALA A 533 -29.04 -7.49 -2.08
CA ALA A 533 -28.35 -8.77 -1.89
C ALA A 533 -29.20 -9.95 -2.36
N LYS A 534 -30.51 -9.95 -2.07
CA LYS A 534 -31.42 -11.00 -2.55
C LYS A 534 -31.55 -11.01 -4.07
N VAL A 535 -31.56 -9.83 -4.69
CA VAL A 535 -31.61 -9.68 -6.16
C VAL A 535 -30.30 -10.20 -6.79
N VAL A 536 -29.15 -9.84 -6.20
CA VAL A 536 -27.85 -10.38 -6.62
C VAL A 536 -27.83 -11.91 -6.50
N GLU A 537 -28.27 -12.46 -5.36
CA GLU A 537 -28.31 -13.90 -5.13
C GLU A 537 -29.17 -14.62 -6.18
N GLN A 538 -30.36 -14.09 -6.50
CA GLN A 538 -31.24 -14.62 -7.54
C GLN A 538 -30.56 -14.63 -8.91
N GLU A 539 -29.94 -13.52 -9.30
CA GLU A 539 -29.24 -13.41 -10.58
C GLU A 539 -28.05 -14.38 -10.67
N LEU A 540 -27.32 -14.59 -9.57
CA LEU A 540 -26.22 -15.56 -9.53
C LEU A 540 -26.70 -17.02 -9.62
N LYS A 541 -27.93 -17.30 -9.13
CA LYS A 541 -28.56 -18.63 -9.19
C LYS A 541 -29.25 -18.92 -10.52
N CYS A 542 -29.57 -17.90 -11.32
CA CYS A 542 -30.07 -18.09 -12.67
C CYS A 542 -29.02 -18.83 -13.53
N PRO A 543 -29.39 -19.96 -14.17
CA PRO A 543 -28.54 -20.56 -15.20
C PRO A 543 -28.41 -19.55 -16.32
N SER A 544 -27.18 -19.22 -16.74
CA SER A 544 -26.95 -18.36 -17.90
C SER A 544 -27.72 -18.92 -19.10
N THR A 545 -28.85 -18.31 -19.45
CA THR A 545 -29.61 -18.61 -20.67
C THR A 545 -28.83 -18.05 -21.85
N GLY A 546 -27.79 -18.79 -22.24
CA GLY A 546 -26.86 -18.37 -23.29
C GLY A 546 -25.84 -19.45 -23.64
N GLY A 547 -26.27 -20.71 -23.58
CA GLY A 547 -25.45 -21.87 -23.91
C GLY A 547 -26.17 -22.83 -24.87
N ALA A 548 -26.77 -22.30 -25.94
CA ALA A 548 -27.02 -22.98 -27.22
C ALA A 548 -27.92 -22.10 -28.11
N GLY A 549 -27.40 -21.66 -29.26
CA GLY A 549 -28.21 -21.25 -30.41
C GLY A 549 -28.80 -19.84 -30.36
N GLU A 550 -27.97 -18.81 -30.51
CA GLU A 550 -28.17 -17.74 -31.50
C GLU A 550 -26.97 -16.79 -31.44
N SER A 551 -26.13 -16.88 -32.47
CA SER A 551 -24.99 -15.99 -32.68
C SER A 551 -25.48 -14.53 -32.66
N PRO A 552 -24.92 -13.63 -31.85
CA PRO A 552 -25.17 -12.21 -32.01
C PRO A 552 -24.65 -11.82 -33.40
N LYS A 553 -25.60 -11.47 -34.29
CA LYS A 553 -25.31 -11.01 -35.64
C LYS A 553 -24.22 -9.95 -35.58
N GLN A 554 -23.16 -10.21 -36.34
CA GLN A 554 -22.15 -9.24 -36.73
C GLN A 554 -22.82 -7.98 -37.28
N GLN A 555 -23.03 -6.97 -36.44
CA GLN A 555 -23.25 -5.60 -36.88
C GLN A 555 -21.95 -4.82 -36.67
N SER A 556 -21.26 -4.63 -37.79
CA SER A 556 -20.22 -3.63 -38.06
C SER A 556 -19.07 -3.50 -37.05
N ARG A 557 -18.10 -4.42 -37.16
CA ARG A 557 -16.69 -4.11 -36.87
C ARG A 557 -16.15 -3.17 -37.95
N LYS A 558 -16.37 -1.87 -37.78
CA LYS A 558 -15.48 -0.82 -38.30
C LYS A 558 -15.38 0.25 -37.22
N GLU A 559 -14.15 0.44 -36.74
CA GLU A 559 -13.69 1.61 -35.96
C GLU A 559 -14.40 1.88 -34.63
N SER A 560 -14.03 1.14 -33.59
CA SER A 560 -13.92 1.77 -32.27
C SER A 560 -12.63 1.29 -31.59
N LYS A 561 -11.81 2.28 -31.20
CA LYS A 561 -10.60 2.13 -30.40
C LYS A 561 -10.89 1.30 -29.16
N GLU A 562 -9.95 0.41 -28.81
CA GLU A 562 -9.72 -0.21 -27.50
C GLU A 562 -10.74 0.22 -26.42
N LYS A 563 -11.88 -0.47 -26.34
CA LYS A 563 -12.63 -0.50 -25.08
C LYS A 563 -11.85 -1.41 -24.15
N ASN A 564 -11.08 -0.80 -23.25
CA ASN A 564 -10.52 -1.50 -22.09
C ASN A 564 -11.64 -2.34 -21.44
N PRO A 565 -11.39 -3.62 -21.13
CA PRO A 565 -12.37 -4.43 -20.41
C PRO A 565 -12.71 -3.71 -19.09
N ASN A 566 -14.01 -3.56 -18.82
CA ASN A 566 -14.62 -2.99 -17.61
C ASN A 566 -13.62 -2.71 -16.48
N SER A 567 -13.01 -1.51 -16.43
CA SER A 567 -12.13 -1.19 -15.31
C SER A 567 -12.99 -1.17 -14.04
N VAL A 568 -12.60 -1.93 -13.01
CA VAL A 568 -13.25 -1.98 -11.70
C VAL A 568 -13.60 -0.58 -11.18
N LEU A 569 -12.69 0.38 -11.41
CA LEU A 569 -12.88 1.78 -11.05
C LEU A 569 -14.09 2.44 -11.74
N MET A 570 -14.39 2.10 -13.00
CA MET A 570 -15.55 2.64 -13.73
C MET A 570 -16.87 2.10 -13.18
N GLN A 571 -16.94 0.80 -12.87
CA GLN A 571 -18.13 0.19 -12.25
C GLN A 571 -18.40 0.77 -10.85
N VAL A 572 -17.32 0.94 -10.08
CA VAL A 572 -17.37 1.58 -8.77
C VAL A 572 -17.81 3.05 -8.91
N THR A 573 -17.19 3.82 -9.80
CA THR A 573 -17.51 5.25 -9.99
C THR A 573 -18.92 5.47 -10.55
N SER A 574 -19.43 4.55 -11.39
CA SER A 574 -20.82 4.60 -11.85
C SER A 574 -21.83 4.36 -10.73
N GLY A 575 -21.49 3.54 -9.73
CA GLY A 575 -22.35 3.27 -8.57
C GLY A 575 -22.65 4.50 -7.71
N LEU A 576 -21.83 5.57 -7.80
CA LEU A 576 -22.05 6.85 -7.12
C LEU A 576 -22.48 7.98 -8.04
N LYS A 577 -22.80 7.71 -9.31
CA LYS A 577 -23.19 8.76 -10.25
C LYS A 577 -24.38 9.57 -9.74
N ASP A 578 -25.29 8.91 -9.02
CA ASP A 578 -26.51 9.51 -8.47
C ASP A 578 -26.33 10.10 -7.07
N LEU A 579 -25.09 10.17 -6.57
CA LEU A 579 -24.71 10.70 -5.26
C LEU A 579 -23.66 11.82 -5.37
N PRO A 580 -23.95 12.93 -6.07
CA PRO A 580 -22.99 13.99 -6.31
C PRO A 580 -22.50 14.65 -5.02
N GLU A 581 -23.33 14.76 -3.97
CA GLU A 581 -22.94 15.25 -2.65
C GLU A 581 -21.76 14.48 -2.09
N ILE A 582 -21.77 13.15 -2.25
CA ILE A 582 -20.74 12.28 -1.70
C ILE A 582 -19.49 12.40 -2.55
N LYS A 583 -19.61 12.27 -3.88
CA LYS A 583 -18.47 12.42 -4.78
C LYS A 583 -17.70 13.73 -4.54
N ASP A 584 -18.44 14.83 -4.37
CA ASP A 584 -17.88 16.15 -4.07
C ASP A 584 -17.15 16.20 -2.72
N GLU A 585 -17.65 15.54 -1.65
CA GLU A 585 -16.98 15.47 -0.35
C GLU A 585 -15.63 14.76 -0.44
N PHE A 586 -15.51 13.70 -1.24
CA PHE A 586 -14.24 12.99 -1.36
C PHE A 586 -13.21 13.75 -2.16
N LEU A 587 -13.65 14.36 -3.25
CA LEU A 587 -12.80 15.26 -4.01
C LEU A 587 -12.26 16.38 -3.11
N ILE A 588 -13.13 16.99 -2.29
CA ILE A 588 -12.74 18.10 -1.42
C ILE A 588 -11.89 17.65 -0.22
N ALA A 589 -12.18 16.49 0.38
CA ALA A 589 -11.41 15.92 1.48
C ALA A 589 -9.99 15.53 1.03
N ARG A 590 -9.86 15.00 -0.19
CA ARG A 590 -8.57 14.72 -0.83
C ARG A 590 -7.78 16.00 -1.03
N LEU A 591 -8.38 17.04 -1.62
CA LEU A 591 -7.73 18.35 -1.78
C LEU A 591 -7.27 18.91 -0.44
N ARG A 592 -8.16 18.91 0.58
CA ARG A 592 -7.84 19.36 1.94
C ARG A 592 -6.64 18.64 2.52
N LYS A 593 -6.60 17.31 2.42
CA LYS A 593 -5.49 16.49 2.93
C LYS A 593 -4.14 16.94 2.38
N TYR A 594 -4.00 17.10 1.05
CA TYR A 594 -2.70 17.46 0.48
C TYR A 594 -2.33 18.93 0.67
N LEU A 595 -3.32 19.83 0.76
CA LEU A 595 -3.07 21.22 1.17
C LEU A 595 -2.62 21.33 2.62
N ASP A 596 -3.25 20.58 3.54
CA ASP A 596 -2.81 20.47 4.93
C ASP A 596 -1.36 19.96 5.02
N ILE A 597 -0.98 18.98 4.21
CA ILE A 597 0.40 18.46 4.18
C ILE A 597 1.37 19.52 3.67
N ALA A 598 1.11 20.09 2.49
CA ALA A 598 2.00 21.05 1.85
C ALA A 598 2.13 22.36 2.64
N THR A 599 1.12 22.77 3.40
CA THR A 599 1.19 24.00 4.21
C THR A 599 1.89 23.82 5.56
N ASN A 600 1.94 22.59 6.09
CA ASN A 600 2.56 22.29 7.39
C ASN A 600 4.00 21.75 7.29
N ILE A 601 4.48 21.39 6.11
CA ILE A 601 5.86 20.93 5.91
C ILE A 601 6.86 22.09 5.98
N THR A 602 8.02 21.85 6.61
CA THR A 602 9.12 22.82 6.64
C THR A 602 10.13 22.47 5.55
N ILE A 603 10.21 23.27 4.49
CA ILE A 603 11.19 23.04 3.42
C ILE A 603 12.57 23.53 3.88
N THR A 604 13.49 22.59 4.13
CA THR A 604 14.91 22.87 4.38
C THR A 604 15.73 22.72 3.10
N ASP A 605 16.93 23.29 3.07
CA ASP A 605 17.75 23.43 1.85
C ASP A 605 18.20 22.08 1.23
N VAL A 606 17.92 20.94 1.89
CA VAL A 606 18.26 19.57 1.45
C VAL A 606 17.01 18.67 1.36
N ASP A 607 15.81 19.17 1.66
CA ASP A 607 14.64 18.33 1.83
C ASP A 607 13.83 18.11 0.54
N MET A 608 14.15 17.04 -0.17
CA MET A 608 13.41 16.58 -1.35
C MET A 608 11.97 16.15 -1.03
N LYS A 609 11.66 15.72 0.21
CA LYS A 609 10.28 15.34 0.60
C LYS A 609 9.35 16.53 0.59
N GLY A 610 9.79 17.67 1.13
CA GLY A 610 9.05 18.94 1.08
C GLY A 610 8.66 19.34 -0.34
N VAL A 611 9.61 19.25 -1.26
CA VAL A 611 9.40 19.53 -2.69
C VAL A 611 8.35 18.60 -3.31
N LEU A 612 8.52 17.28 -3.15
CA LEU A 612 7.61 16.29 -3.72
C LEU A 612 6.19 16.39 -3.12
N ALA A 613 6.06 16.72 -1.84
CA ALA A 613 4.77 16.95 -1.19
C ALA A 613 4.04 18.18 -1.77
N ILE A 614 4.78 19.25 -2.10
CA ILE A 614 4.22 20.44 -2.76
C ILE A 614 3.78 20.10 -4.19
N GLU A 615 4.62 19.39 -4.95
CA GLU A 615 4.23 18.92 -6.28
C GLU A 615 2.98 18.05 -6.25
N ARG A 616 2.88 17.15 -5.25
CA ARG A 616 1.68 16.34 -5.04
C ARG A 616 0.46 17.22 -4.81
N ALA A 617 0.57 18.26 -3.98
CA ALA A 617 -0.52 19.21 -3.76
C ALA A 617 -0.89 19.96 -5.04
N LEU A 618 0.08 20.45 -5.82
CA LEU A 618 -0.18 21.12 -7.12
C LEU A 618 -0.91 20.21 -8.11
N GLN A 619 -0.51 18.94 -8.17
CA GLN A 619 -1.16 17.95 -9.03
C GLN A 619 -2.62 17.73 -8.62
N VAL A 620 -2.90 17.61 -7.31
CA VAL A 620 -4.27 17.45 -6.77
C VAL A 620 -5.11 18.71 -6.94
N ILE A 621 -4.53 19.91 -6.77
CA ILE A 621 -5.20 21.20 -7.04
C ILE A 621 -5.66 21.24 -8.51
N GLY A 622 -4.73 21.04 -9.46
CA GLY A 622 -5.05 21.13 -10.87
C GLY A 622 -6.04 20.06 -11.35
N GLU A 623 -6.12 18.91 -10.67
CA GLU A 623 -7.16 17.91 -10.94
C GLU A 623 -8.51 18.28 -10.38
N THR A 624 -8.54 18.78 -9.15
CA THR A 624 -9.78 19.15 -8.47
C THR A 624 -10.44 20.34 -9.15
N LEU A 625 -9.65 21.27 -9.69
CA LEU A 625 -10.15 22.40 -10.44
C LEU A 625 -10.72 22.00 -11.81
N ASN A 626 -10.47 20.78 -12.32
CA ASN A 626 -10.80 20.38 -13.70
C ASN A 626 -12.30 20.14 -13.91
N THR A 627 -13.08 21.22 -13.92
CA THR A 627 -14.54 21.22 -13.99
C THR A 627 -15.08 21.12 -15.41
N THR A 628 -14.25 21.24 -16.45
CA THR A 628 -14.72 21.29 -17.84
C THR A 628 -15.44 20.01 -18.28
N GLU A 629 -15.23 18.89 -17.57
CA GLU A 629 -15.83 17.59 -17.87
C GLU A 629 -16.79 17.09 -16.77
N SER A 630 -17.10 17.91 -15.76
CA SER A 630 -17.88 17.47 -14.59
C SER A 630 -18.96 18.48 -14.21
N ALA A 631 -20.14 18.00 -13.83
CA ALA A 631 -21.19 18.82 -13.19
C ALA A 631 -20.93 19.02 -11.68
N SER A 632 -19.66 18.95 -11.22
CA SER A 632 -19.32 19.07 -9.79
C SER A 632 -19.63 20.48 -9.28
N VAL A 633 -20.52 20.54 -8.29
CA VAL A 633 -20.90 21.79 -7.60
C VAL A 633 -19.67 22.39 -6.92
N ILE A 634 -18.91 21.54 -6.23
CA ILE A 634 -17.72 21.95 -5.49
C ILE A 634 -16.60 22.40 -6.40
N GLY A 635 -16.34 21.70 -7.50
CA GLY A 635 -15.31 22.12 -8.45
C GLY A 635 -15.53 23.56 -8.93
N HIS A 636 -16.78 23.95 -9.24
CA HIS A 636 -17.08 25.32 -9.65
C HIS A 636 -16.97 26.34 -8.51
N LEU A 637 -17.33 25.97 -7.28
CA LEU A 637 -17.06 26.82 -6.12
C LEU A 637 -15.56 27.04 -5.89
N LEU A 638 -14.74 25.99 -6.07
CA LEU A 638 -13.29 26.09 -5.96
C LEU A 638 -12.70 26.99 -7.06
N CYS A 639 -13.14 26.84 -8.31
CA CYS A 639 -12.75 27.74 -9.40
C CYS A 639 -13.14 29.19 -9.11
N SER A 640 -14.30 29.44 -8.49
CA SER A 640 -14.70 30.80 -8.11
C SER A 640 -13.85 31.40 -6.98
N CYS A 641 -13.16 30.59 -6.17
CA CYS A 641 -12.28 31.10 -5.13
C CYS A 641 -10.96 31.69 -5.68
N LEU A 642 -10.66 31.44 -6.96
CA LEU A 642 -9.39 31.74 -7.60
C LEU A 642 -9.62 32.62 -8.84
N SER A 643 -8.61 33.37 -9.27
CA SER A 643 -8.66 34.07 -10.56
C SER A 643 -8.51 33.07 -11.70
N GLN A 644 -9.09 33.35 -12.89
CA GLN A 644 -8.98 32.45 -14.04
C GLN A 644 -7.53 32.18 -14.42
N ASP A 645 -6.68 33.20 -14.38
CA ASP A 645 -5.26 33.05 -14.71
C ASP A 645 -4.60 32.00 -13.79
N VAL A 646 -4.90 32.05 -12.48
CA VAL A 646 -4.39 31.05 -11.51
C VAL A 646 -4.94 29.66 -11.80
N VAL A 647 -6.23 29.53 -12.10
CA VAL A 647 -6.87 28.24 -12.44
C VAL A 647 -6.24 27.65 -13.71
N GLU A 648 -6.06 28.46 -14.75
CA GLU A 648 -5.43 28.04 -16.01
C GLU A 648 -3.98 27.62 -15.82
N GLU A 649 -3.21 28.33 -15.00
CA GLU A 649 -1.82 27.95 -14.73
C GLU A 649 -1.73 26.66 -13.90
N PHE A 650 -2.60 26.44 -12.91
CA PHE A 650 -2.67 25.14 -12.22
C PHE A 650 -3.05 24.00 -13.17
N PHE A 651 -3.94 24.23 -14.13
CA PHE A 651 -4.22 23.24 -15.18
C PHE A 651 -3.02 22.96 -16.06
N ARG A 652 -2.27 23.99 -16.45
CA ARG A 652 -1.06 23.85 -17.24
C ARG A 652 -0.03 23.01 -16.49
N ILE A 653 0.26 23.36 -15.24
CA ILE A 653 1.17 22.59 -14.37
C ILE A 653 0.74 21.12 -14.29
N ARG A 654 -0.54 20.87 -13.98
CA ARG A 654 -1.07 19.50 -13.89
C ARG A 654 -0.93 18.75 -15.21
N ASN A 655 -1.43 19.31 -16.32
CA ASN A 655 -1.52 18.59 -17.60
C ASN A 655 -0.18 18.47 -18.33
N HIS A 656 0.74 19.41 -18.10
CA HIS A 656 1.99 19.50 -18.85
C HIS A 656 3.23 19.15 -18.04
N CYS A 657 3.20 19.27 -16.71
CA CYS A 657 4.35 18.97 -15.85
C CYS A 657 4.15 17.73 -14.98
N LEU A 658 2.97 17.54 -14.37
CA LEU A 658 2.83 16.57 -13.26
C LEU A 658 2.03 15.29 -13.59
N SER A 659 1.07 15.30 -14.52
CA SER A 659 0.16 14.15 -14.74
C SER A 659 0.48 13.23 -15.90
N LYS A 660 1.41 13.60 -16.78
CA LYS A 660 1.78 12.81 -17.96
C LYS A 660 3.27 12.94 -18.20
N TYR A 661 3.91 11.83 -18.59
CA TYR A 661 5.28 11.87 -19.08
C TYR A 661 5.37 12.76 -20.34
N ARG A 662 6.12 13.85 -20.24
CA ARG A 662 6.48 14.73 -21.36
C ARG A 662 7.97 15.05 -21.28
N PRO A 663 8.78 14.65 -22.28
CA PRO A 663 10.24 14.80 -22.24
C PRO A 663 10.77 16.15 -21.74
N ARG A 664 10.25 17.25 -22.29
CA ARG A 664 10.69 18.61 -21.97
C ARG A 664 10.40 19.01 -20.51
N ALA A 665 9.16 18.79 -20.08
CA ALA A 665 8.72 19.17 -18.75
C ALA A 665 9.39 18.31 -17.66
N MET A 666 9.71 17.05 -17.95
CA MET A 666 10.46 16.18 -17.02
C MET A 666 11.90 16.64 -16.83
N GLY A 667 12.57 17.07 -17.90
CA GLY A 667 13.91 17.66 -17.80
C GLY A 667 13.90 18.93 -16.94
N GLY A 668 12.92 19.81 -17.14
CA GLY A 668 12.76 21.01 -16.33
C GLY A 668 12.40 20.72 -14.88
N LYS A 669 11.53 19.73 -14.62
CA LYS A 669 11.23 19.25 -13.28
C LYS A 669 12.48 18.75 -12.56
N LEU A 670 13.23 17.83 -13.16
CA LEU A 670 14.50 17.32 -12.60
C LEU A 670 15.50 18.45 -12.34
N ASN A 671 15.57 19.44 -13.21
CA ASN A 671 16.47 20.57 -13.04
C ASN A 671 16.10 21.46 -11.84
N LEU A 672 14.80 21.68 -11.61
CA LEU A 672 14.31 22.41 -10.44
C LEU A 672 14.60 21.64 -9.14
N GLU A 673 14.46 20.33 -9.15
CA GLU A 673 14.70 19.46 -7.98
C GLU A 673 16.20 19.29 -7.68
N LYS A 674 17.05 19.08 -8.70
CA LYS A 674 18.50 18.84 -8.53
C LYS A 674 19.27 20.09 -8.10
N ASN A 675 18.76 21.29 -8.39
CA ASN A 675 19.37 22.56 -7.98
C ASN A 675 18.65 23.15 -6.75
N LEU A 676 18.20 22.31 -5.82
CA LEU A 676 17.34 22.72 -4.72
C LEU A 676 17.89 23.90 -3.92
N GLU A 677 19.20 23.94 -3.63
CA GLU A 677 19.83 25.05 -2.90
C GLU A 677 19.57 26.42 -3.55
N LYS A 678 19.50 26.48 -4.89
CA LYS A 678 19.21 27.72 -5.66
C LYS A 678 17.71 27.95 -5.83
N GLU A 679 16.95 26.87 -5.88
CA GLU A 679 15.54 26.86 -6.30
C GLU A 679 14.55 26.80 -5.12
N ILE A 680 15.03 26.61 -3.89
CA ILE A 680 14.18 26.45 -2.70
C ILE A 680 13.24 27.64 -2.47
N MET A 681 13.70 28.86 -2.76
CA MET A 681 12.85 30.04 -2.66
C MET A 681 11.65 29.98 -3.62
N ARG A 682 11.78 29.34 -4.79
CA ARG A 682 10.65 29.12 -5.70
C ARG A 682 9.62 28.17 -5.08
N PHE A 683 10.07 27.08 -4.47
CA PHE A 683 9.17 26.15 -3.78
C PHE A 683 8.52 26.79 -2.55
N ARG A 684 9.23 27.62 -1.78
CA ARG A 684 8.64 28.40 -0.67
C ARG A 684 7.59 29.40 -1.16
N ASN A 685 7.84 30.09 -2.27
CA ASN A 685 6.86 30.99 -2.87
C ASN A 685 5.61 30.22 -3.33
N ILE A 686 5.79 29.05 -3.96
CA ILE A 686 4.68 28.18 -4.34
C ILE A 686 3.95 27.63 -3.11
N GLN A 687 4.67 27.29 -2.04
CA GLN A 687 4.07 26.86 -0.77
C GLN A 687 3.19 27.95 -0.16
N ASP A 688 3.63 29.21 -0.21
CA ASP A 688 2.81 30.34 0.23
C ASP A 688 1.55 30.48 -0.63
N ILE A 689 1.65 30.36 -1.96
CA ILE A 689 0.48 30.34 -2.85
C ILE A 689 -0.46 29.18 -2.50
N VAL A 690 0.07 27.98 -2.24
CA VAL A 690 -0.71 26.82 -1.79
C VAL A 690 -1.41 27.12 -0.45
N GLY A 691 -0.75 27.84 0.47
CA GLY A 691 -1.35 28.33 1.72
C GLY A 691 -2.46 29.35 1.51
N GLN A 692 -2.30 30.26 0.54
CA GLN A 692 -3.34 31.22 0.16
C GLN A 692 -4.55 30.49 -0.46
N VAL A 693 -4.34 29.53 -1.36
CA VAL A 693 -5.40 28.66 -1.91
C VAL A 693 -6.13 27.94 -0.79
N HIS A 694 -5.39 27.33 0.14
CA HIS A 694 -5.95 26.60 1.27
C HIS A 694 -6.84 27.50 2.15
N SER A 695 -6.41 28.74 2.41
CA SER A 695 -7.20 29.73 3.15
C SER A 695 -8.46 30.15 2.40
N ALA A 696 -8.35 30.39 1.09
CA ALA A 696 -9.45 30.86 0.23
C ALA A 696 -10.61 29.85 0.14
N ILE A 697 -10.29 28.56 0.05
CA ILE A 697 -11.31 27.49 -0.14
C ILE A 697 -11.90 26.95 1.18
N LYS A 698 -11.41 27.42 2.33
CA LYS A 698 -11.89 26.99 3.66
C LYS A 698 -13.41 27.08 3.86
N PRO A 699 -14.13 28.11 3.37
CA PRO A 699 -15.59 28.17 3.43
C PRO A 699 -16.27 27.04 2.63
N VAL A 700 -15.64 26.61 1.53
CA VAL A 700 -16.13 25.52 0.68
C VAL A 700 -16.08 24.20 1.47
N TYR A 701 -14.99 23.91 2.18
CA TYR A 701 -14.89 22.73 3.07
C TYR A 701 -16.01 22.67 4.10
N ALA A 702 -16.23 23.77 4.82
CA ALA A 702 -17.26 23.82 5.84
C ALA A 702 -18.65 23.64 5.25
N SER A 703 -18.93 24.25 4.09
CA SER A 703 -20.22 24.13 3.41
C SER A 703 -20.49 22.72 2.89
N GLN A 704 -19.46 22.03 2.38
CA GLN A 704 -19.58 20.71 1.78
C GLN A 704 -19.79 19.63 2.84
N LEU A 705 -19.09 19.70 3.98
CA LEU A 705 -19.34 18.81 5.12
C LEU A 705 -20.78 18.96 5.63
N LEU A 706 -21.27 20.19 5.74
CA LEU A 706 -22.66 20.44 6.15
C LEU A 706 -23.67 19.99 5.10
N ARG A 707 -23.31 20.02 3.80
CA ARG A 707 -24.15 19.53 2.70
C ARG A 707 -24.31 18.01 2.79
N ILE A 708 -23.21 17.27 2.99
CA ILE A 708 -23.27 15.81 3.06
C ILE A 708 -23.98 15.32 4.33
N THR A 709 -23.75 15.96 5.48
CA THR A 709 -24.46 15.61 6.72
C THR A 709 -25.96 15.84 6.57
N ASP A 710 -26.38 16.99 6.04
CA ASP A 710 -27.80 17.31 5.84
C ASP A 710 -28.45 16.41 4.79
N TYR A 711 -27.73 16.08 3.73
CA TYR A 711 -28.19 15.10 2.74
C TYR A 711 -28.54 13.76 3.40
N MET A 712 -27.62 13.23 4.22
CA MET A 712 -27.82 11.97 4.93
C MET A 712 -28.95 12.07 5.98
N VAL A 713 -29.00 13.17 6.74
CA VAL A 713 -30.03 13.43 7.76
C VAL A 713 -31.41 13.57 7.13
N ARG A 714 -31.56 14.30 6.01
CA ARG A 714 -32.85 14.43 5.29
C ARG A 714 -33.34 13.10 4.77
N ARG A 715 -32.45 12.28 4.19
CA ARG A 715 -32.81 10.91 3.79
C ARG A 715 -33.27 10.08 4.99
N GLY A 716 -32.52 10.11 6.09
CA GLY A 716 -32.91 9.45 7.33
C GLY A 716 -34.26 9.94 7.86
N LEU A 717 -34.52 11.24 7.84
CA LEU A 717 -35.78 11.84 8.28
C LEU A 717 -36.97 11.39 7.42
N CYS A 718 -36.82 11.37 6.09
CA CYS A 718 -37.89 10.92 5.20
C CYS A 718 -38.31 9.47 5.49
N GLU A 719 -37.33 8.59 5.64
CA GLU A 719 -37.52 7.14 5.84
C GLU A 719 -37.89 6.80 7.30
N SER A 720 -37.48 7.62 8.27
CA SER A 720 -37.82 7.41 9.69
C SER A 720 -39.31 7.48 9.98
N LYS A 721 -40.08 8.16 9.11
CA LYS A 721 -41.55 8.22 9.20
C LYS A 721 -42.20 6.84 9.06
N ASP A 722 -41.55 5.94 8.31
CA ASP A 722 -42.01 4.57 8.08
C ASP A 722 -41.52 3.59 9.16
N ILE A 723 -40.74 4.08 10.14
CA ILE A 723 -40.24 3.30 11.28
C ILE A 723 -41.09 3.61 12.52
N ASP A 724 -41.14 4.87 12.94
CA ASP A 724 -41.93 5.33 14.07
C ASP A 724 -42.02 6.86 14.14
N THR A 725 -43.13 7.37 14.70
CA THR A 725 -43.37 8.82 14.82
C THR A 725 -42.38 9.50 15.77
N SER A 726 -41.98 8.86 16.87
CA SER A 726 -41.01 9.41 17.83
C SER A 726 -39.61 9.50 17.21
N VAL A 727 -39.18 8.49 16.45
CA VAL A 727 -37.91 8.50 15.73
C VAL A 727 -37.88 9.63 14.70
N ALA A 728 -38.98 9.81 13.95
CA ALA A 728 -39.10 10.92 13.01
C ALA A 728 -39.07 12.30 13.69
N GLN A 729 -39.66 12.44 14.89
CA GLN A 729 -39.58 13.67 15.69
C GLN A 729 -38.15 13.94 16.17
N ASN A 730 -37.42 12.92 16.61
CA ASN A 730 -36.02 13.06 17.04
C ASN A 730 -35.11 13.38 15.85
N MET A 731 -35.28 12.73 14.70
CA MET A 731 -34.59 13.09 13.46
C MET A 731 -34.89 14.54 13.03
N LYS A 732 -36.12 15.03 13.26
CA LYS A 732 -36.45 16.44 13.02
C LYS A 732 -35.72 17.37 13.99
N ARG A 733 -35.53 16.97 15.25
CA ARG A 733 -34.70 17.70 16.22
C ARG A 733 -33.25 17.77 15.77
N GLU A 734 -32.64 16.64 15.42
CA GLU A 734 -31.27 16.56 14.86
C GLU A 734 -31.11 17.46 13.63
N HIS A 735 -32.09 17.44 12.73
CA HIS A 735 -32.10 18.33 11.56
C HIS A 735 -32.18 19.82 11.93
N ASN A 736 -32.95 20.18 12.96
CA ASN A 736 -33.02 21.54 13.49
C ASN A 736 -31.70 21.96 14.17
N GLU A 737 -31.07 21.06 14.93
CA GLU A 737 -29.77 21.29 15.55
C GLU A 737 -28.67 21.50 14.50
N LEU A 738 -28.66 20.68 13.45
CA LEU A 738 -27.77 20.88 12.29
C LEU A 738 -28.00 22.26 11.66
N THR A 739 -29.25 22.72 11.57
CA THR A 739 -29.59 24.06 11.08
C THR A 739 -29.03 25.16 12.00
N HIS A 740 -29.05 24.95 13.32
CA HIS A 740 -28.44 25.86 14.28
C HIS A 740 -26.90 25.89 14.18
N ILE A 741 -26.26 24.74 14.02
CA ILE A 741 -24.81 24.62 13.78
C ILE A 741 -24.42 25.34 12.48
N ARG A 742 -25.21 25.17 11.40
CA ARG A 742 -25.04 25.89 10.14
C ARG A 742 -25.06 27.40 10.33
N LYS A 743 -26.03 27.91 11.10
CA LYS A 743 -26.13 29.35 11.42
C LYS A 743 -24.90 29.85 12.18
N LYS A 744 -24.42 29.09 13.17
CA LYS A 744 -23.17 29.43 13.91
C LYS A 744 -21.96 29.49 12.98
N ILE A 745 -21.79 28.51 12.09
CA ILE A 745 -20.67 28.46 11.13
C ILE A 745 -20.76 29.60 10.12
N TYR A 746 -21.97 29.91 9.63
CA TYR A 746 -22.23 31.04 8.74
C TYR A 746 -21.84 32.36 9.41
N ILE A 747 -22.33 32.63 10.62
CA ILE A 747 -22.01 33.86 11.37
C ILE A 747 -20.50 33.99 11.57
N LYS A 748 -19.83 32.90 11.99
CA LYS A 748 -18.37 32.88 12.20
C LYS A 748 -17.57 33.20 10.92
N ASN A 749 -18.12 32.91 9.74
CA ASN A 749 -17.43 33.09 8.46
C ASN A 749 -18.18 34.06 7.52
N LYS A 750 -19.01 34.96 8.05
CA LYS A 750 -19.92 35.83 7.27
C LYS A 750 -19.19 36.60 6.16
N SER A 751 -18.03 37.20 6.47
CA SER A 751 -17.19 37.92 5.50
C SER A 751 -16.63 37.03 4.38
N ARG A 752 -16.31 35.77 4.68
CA ARG A 752 -15.79 34.83 3.69
C ARG A 752 -16.89 34.33 2.76
N TYR A 753 -18.10 34.13 3.28
CA TYR A 753 -19.26 33.80 2.44
C TYR A 753 -19.67 34.96 1.53
N HIS A 754 -19.53 36.21 1.98
CA HIS A 754 -19.69 37.39 1.12
C HIS A 754 -18.73 37.36 -0.07
N CYS A 755 -17.44 37.13 0.20
CA CYS A 755 -16.43 37.03 -0.86
C CYS A 755 -16.70 35.86 -1.82
N LEU A 756 -17.04 34.68 -1.28
CA LEU A 756 -17.37 33.51 -2.10
C LEU A 756 -18.59 33.76 -3.02
N ALA A 757 -19.65 34.39 -2.50
CA ALA A 757 -20.84 34.72 -3.28
C ALA A 757 -20.52 35.69 -4.41
N ASN A 758 -19.82 36.79 -4.10
CA ASN A 758 -19.43 37.77 -5.12
C ASN A 758 -18.49 37.18 -6.17
N ASN A 759 -17.53 36.35 -5.78
CA ASN A 759 -16.62 35.73 -6.74
C ASN A 759 -17.36 34.72 -7.64
N LEU A 760 -18.31 33.95 -7.10
CA LEU A 760 -19.13 33.02 -7.88
C LEU A 760 -20.00 33.76 -8.90
N LEU A 761 -20.62 34.87 -8.48
CA LEU A 761 -21.40 35.72 -9.38
C LEU A 761 -20.52 36.27 -10.51
N THR A 762 -19.34 36.82 -10.19
CA THR A 762 -18.39 37.34 -11.20
C THR A 762 -17.88 36.24 -12.13
N TYR A 763 -17.63 35.04 -11.61
CA TYR A 763 -17.25 33.86 -12.40
C TYR A 763 -18.32 33.49 -13.44
N ILE A 764 -19.60 33.50 -13.03
CA ILE A 764 -20.73 33.20 -13.93
C ILE A 764 -20.98 34.33 -14.92
N GLU A 765 -20.87 35.59 -14.46
CA GLU A 765 -21.07 36.81 -15.25
C GLU A 765 -20.11 36.87 -16.43
N ARG A 766 -18.81 36.66 -16.16
CA ARG A 766 -17.79 36.68 -17.21
C ARG A 766 -18.03 35.56 -18.22
N ASP A 767 -18.38 34.38 -17.72
CA ASP A 767 -18.73 33.26 -18.57
C ASP A 767 -20.13 33.42 -19.23
N ALA A 768 -20.93 34.45 -18.95
CA ALA A 768 -22.19 34.64 -19.70
C ALA A 768 -21.94 35.17 -21.12
N THR A 769 -20.73 35.67 -21.40
CA THR A 769 -20.38 36.38 -22.65
C THR A 769 -19.74 35.51 -23.74
N VAL A 770 -19.49 34.22 -23.51
CA VAL A 770 -18.86 33.32 -24.51
C VAL A 770 -19.93 32.58 -25.31
N GLU A 771 -19.81 32.55 -26.63
CA GLU A 771 -20.82 31.99 -27.54
C GLU A 771 -20.93 30.45 -27.48
N LYS A 772 -19.85 29.74 -27.08
CA LYS A 772 -19.76 28.27 -27.08
C LYS A 772 -19.27 27.71 -25.75
N TYR A 773 -20.07 26.83 -25.15
CA TYR A 773 -19.77 26.22 -23.85
C TYR A 773 -19.73 24.70 -23.88
N ASN A 774 -18.97 24.10 -22.95
CA ASN A 774 -19.13 22.69 -22.63
C ASN A 774 -20.40 22.50 -21.78
N LYS A 775 -21.23 21.51 -22.13
CA LYS A 775 -22.50 21.16 -21.46
C LYS A 775 -22.39 21.17 -19.94
N PHE A 776 -21.36 20.53 -19.40
CA PHE A 776 -21.24 20.29 -17.96
C PHE A 776 -20.84 21.55 -17.18
N GLN A 777 -20.18 22.51 -17.82
CA GLN A 777 -19.69 23.73 -17.17
C GLN A 777 -20.84 24.66 -16.75
N LYS A 778 -21.85 24.87 -17.60
CA LYS A 778 -22.97 25.77 -17.31
C LYS A 778 -23.95 25.19 -16.30
N THR A 779 -24.34 23.93 -16.47
CA THR A 779 -25.16 23.21 -15.50
C THR A 779 -24.49 23.16 -14.12
N GLY A 780 -23.17 22.89 -14.08
CA GLY A 780 -22.40 22.91 -12.85
C GLY A 780 -22.31 24.29 -12.18
N GLN A 781 -22.10 25.35 -12.98
CA GLN A 781 -22.12 26.75 -12.51
C GLN A 781 -23.45 27.13 -11.85
N LEU A 782 -24.57 26.84 -12.53
CA LEU A 782 -25.91 27.12 -12.01
C LEU A 782 -26.21 26.28 -10.77
N SER A 783 -25.74 25.03 -10.72
CA SER A 783 -25.86 24.16 -9.54
C SER A 783 -25.05 24.68 -8.34
N ALA A 784 -23.84 25.19 -8.56
CA ALA A 784 -23.01 25.85 -7.55
C ALA A 784 -23.68 27.11 -6.99
N LEU A 785 -24.25 27.93 -7.88
CA LEU A 785 -25.01 29.12 -7.52
C LEU A 785 -26.25 28.76 -6.71
N LYS A 786 -27.04 27.77 -7.16
CA LYS A 786 -28.18 27.26 -6.41
C LYS A 786 -27.80 26.79 -5.01
N PHE A 787 -26.73 26.00 -4.91
CA PHE A 787 -26.27 25.48 -3.63
C PHE A 787 -25.89 26.59 -2.65
N LEU A 788 -25.04 27.54 -3.09
CA LEU A 788 -24.57 28.62 -2.23
C LEU A 788 -25.71 29.54 -1.81
N PHE A 789 -26.58 29.94 -2.74
CA PHE A 789 -27.68 30.86 -2.43
C PHE A 789 -28.83 30.19 -1.67
N ALA A 790 -29.08 28.90 -1.86
CA ALA A 790 -30.00 28.16 -0.98
C ALA A 790 -29.45 28.10 0.45
N PHE A 791 -28.13 27.95 0.60
CA PHE A 791 -27.48 28.05 1.91
C PHE A 791 -27.68 29.45 2.52
N LEU A 792 -27.44 30.53 1.77
CA LEU A 792 -27.62 31.92 2.24
C LEU A 792 -29.08 32.26 2.55
N ALA A 793 -30.03 31.79 1.75
CA ALA A 793 -31.46 31.98 1.98
C ALA A 793 -31.90 31.44 3.34
N ASN A 794 -31.40 30.26 3.72
CA ASN A 794 -31.69 29.66 5.02
C ASN A 794 -31.08 30.42 6.21
N GLN A 795 -30.19 31.39 5.95
CA GLN A 795 -29.58 32.25 6.98
C GLN A 795 -30.12 33.68 6.98
N SER A 796 -30.99 34.01 6.03
CA SER A 796 -31.56 35.35 5.84
C SER A 796 -32.92 35.49 6.52
N ASP A 797 -33.38 36.73 6.67
CA ASP A 797 -34.75 37.06 7.08
C ASP A 797 -35.77 36.61 6.02
N GLU A 798 -37.02 36.37 6.43
CA GLU A 798 -38.05 35.78 5.55
C GLU A 798 -38.29 36.55 4.23
N PRO A 799 -38.30 37.90 4.20
CA PRO A 799 -38.43 38.63 2.93
C PRO A 799 -37.29 38.30 1.95
N LYS A 800 -36.03 38.38 2.38
CA LYS A 800 -34.86 38.07 1.54
C LYS A 800 -34.79 36.58 1.18
N LYS A 801 -35.15 35.71 2.12
CA LYS A 801 -35.24 34.27 1.86
C LYS A 801 -36.22 33.96 0.73
N ASN A 802 -37.42 34.54 0.77
CA ASN A 802 -38.43 34.35 -0.28
C ASN A 802 -37.98 34.93 -1.63
N GLU A 803 -37.30 36.07 -1.62
CA GLU A 803 -36.72 36.69 -2.83
C GLU A 803 -35.64 35.79 -3.46
N ILE A 804 -34.71 35.27 -2.66
CA ILE A 804 -33.68 34.33 -3.13
C ILE A 804 -34.34 33.05 -3.68
N LEU A 805 -35.31 32.47 -2.96
CA LEU A 805 -36.00 31.25 -3.41
C LEU A 805 -36.75 31.46 -4.73
N TYR A 806 -37.31 32.65 -4.97
CA TYR A 806 -37.92 33.00 -6.24
C TYR A 806 -36.90 33.01 -7.39
N ILE A 807 -35.74 33.67 -7.19
CA ILE A 807 -34.69 33.71 -8.21
C ILE A 807 -34.08 32.32 -8.45
N LEU A 808 -33.92 31.52 -7.40
CA LEU A 808 -33.44 30.14 -7.52
C LEU A 808 -34.39 29.24 -8.33
N LYS A 809 -35.68 29.56 -8.38
CA LYS A 809 -36.62 28.89 -9.29
C LYS A 809 -36.32 29.23 -10.76
N GLU A 810 -35.99 30.49 -11.06
CA GLU A 810 -35.53 30.88 -12.41
C GLU A 810 -34.21 30.17 -12.79
N VAL A 811 -33.30 30.00 -11.83
CA VAL A 811 -32.05 29.22 -12.00
C VAL A 811 -32.35 27.75 -12.32
N ASP A 812 -33.32 27.14 -11.64
CA ASP A 812 -33.73 25.75 -11.89
C ASP A 812 -34.31 25.55 -13.28
N ASP A 813 -35.17 26.47 -13.72
CA ASP A 813 -35.74 26.45 -15.07
C ASP A 813 -34.64 26.58 -16.14
N LEU A 814 -33.64 27.45 -15.91
CA LEU A 814 -32.48 27.59 -16.79
C LEU A 814 -31.60 26.34 -16.79
N SER A 815 -31.31 25.76 -15.62
CA SER A 815 -30.47 24.56 -15.50
C SER A 815 -31.11 23.38 -16.24
N LYS A 816 -32.41 23.17 -16.05
CA LYS A 816 -33.18 22.13 -16.74
C LYS A 816 -33.20 22.36 -18.26
N TYR A 817 -33.43 23.60 -18.69
CA TYR A 817 -33.37 23.96 -20.10
C TYR A 817 -32.02 23.61 -20.74
N PHE A 818 -30.90 23.94 -20.09
CA PHE A 818 -29.57 23.60 -20.59
C PHE A 818 -29.33 22.09 -20.60
N GLU A 819 -29.76 21.35 -19.58
CA GLU A 819 -29.67 19.89 -19.56
C GLU A 819 -30.44 19.25 -20.73
N ASP A 820 -31.68 19.68 -20.95
CA ASP A 820 -32.54 19.19 -22.03
C ASP A 820 -31.96 19.50 -23.41
N LYS A 821 -31.53 20.76 -23.64
CA LYS A 821 -30.87 21.21 -24.88
C LYS A 821 -29.63 20.37 -25.18
N ALA A 822 -28.87 20.03 -24.14
CA ALA A 822 -27.65 19.26 -24.26
C ALA A 822 -27.86 17.74 -24.38
N ASN A 823 -28.98 17.22 -23.88
CA ASN A 823 -29.38 15.84 -24.08
C ASN A 823 -29.88 15.64 -25.52
N ALA A 824 -30.58 16.64 -26.06
CA ALA A 824 -31.07 16.65 -27.44
C ALA A 824 -29.95 16.73 -28.49
N SER A 825 -28.89 17.53 -28.24
CA SER A 825 -27.84 17.77 -29.24
C SER A 825 -26.83 16.63 -29.43
N ARG A 826 -26.72 15.68 -28.48
CA ARG A 826 -25.65 14.66 -28.39
C ARG A 826 -24.21 15.23 -28.50
N GLN A 827 -24.05 16.56 -28.43
CA GLN A 827 -22.79 17.27 -28.55
C GLN A 827 -22.31 17.68 -27.16
N GLN A 828 -21.00 17.60 -26.91
CA GLN A 828 -20.40 18.08 -25.66
C GLN A 828 -20.41 19.62 -25.56
N LYS A 829 -20.57 20.33 -26.69
CA LYS A 829 -20.65 21.79 -26.72
C LYS A 829 -22.05 22.26 -27.10
N ILE A 830 -22.50 23.35 -26.47
CA ILE A 830 -23.81 23.98 -26.68
C ILE A 830 -23.56 25.45 -27.04
N ASP A 831 -24.26 25.92 -28.07
CA ASP A 831 -24.32 27.34 -28.42
C ASP A 831 -25.31 28.05 -27.49
N ILE A 832 -24.86 29.15 -26.88
CA ILE A 832 -25.73 30.00 -26.04
C ILE A 832 -26.21 31.17 -26.90
N LEU A 833 -27.53 31.35 -26.95
CA LEU A 833 -28.13 32.49 -27.66
C LEU A 833 -28.03 33.74 -26.77
N ASP A 834 -27.92 34.92 -27.38
CA ASP A 834 -27.88 36.20 -26.64
C ASP A 834 -29.03 36.37 -25.63
N SER A 835 -30.21 35.86 -25.98
CA SER A 835 -31.39 35.88 -25.11
C SER A 835 -31.25 35.00 -23.86
N GLU A 836 -30.46 33.92 -23.93
CA GLU A 836 -30.13 33.04 -22.81
C GLU A 836 -29.07 33.68 -21.91
N SER A 837 -28.04 34.29 -22.51
CA SER A 837 -27.03 35.07 -21.78
C SER A 837 -27.65 36.24 -21.02
N GLN A 838 -28.61 36.96 -21.61
CA GLN A 838 -29.33 38.04 -20.93
C GLN A 838 -30.12 37.55 -19.71
N LYS A 839 -30.74 36.35 -19.78
CA LYS A 839 -31.43 35.76 -18.63
C LYS A 839 -30.47 35.41 -17.50
N ILE A 840 -29.30 34.84 -17.81
CA ILE A 840 -28.25 34.55 -16.83
C ILE A 840 -27.76 35.87 -16.18
N MET A 841 -27.51 36.90 -16.99
CA MET A 841 -27.06 38.21 -16.50
C MET A 841 -28.09 38.88 -15.59
N LYS A 842 -29.39 38.77 -15.91
CA LYS A 842 -30.48 39.23 -15.04
C LYS A 842 -30.43 38.53 -13.67
N VAL A 843 -30.38 37.20 -13.67
CA VAL A 843 -30.28 36.39 -12.44
C VAL A 843 -29.06 36.78 -11.60
N VAL A 844 -27.90 36.91 -12.23
CA VAL A 844 -26.65 37.31 -11.55
C VAL A 844 -26.79 38.71 -10.95
N SER A 845 -27.33 39.68 -11.70
CA SER A 845 -27.57 41.04 -11.22
C SER A 845 -28.51 41.06 -10.00
N ASP A 846 -29.61 40.32 -10.06
CA ASP A 846 -30.60 40.29 -8.99
C ASP A 846 -30.02 39.63 -7.72
N LEU A 847 -29.27 38.53 -7.86
CA LEU A 847 -28.56 37.91 -6.74
C LEU A 847 -27.43 38.79 -6.18
N ARG A 848 -26.78 39.61 -7.02
CA ARG A 848 -25.75 40.56 -6.56
C ARG A 848 -26.35 41.63 -5.66
N LYS A 849 -27.47 42.24 -6.06
CA LYS A 849 -28.21 43.22 -5.23
C LYS A 849 -28.61 42.64 -3.87
N ILE A 850 -29.08 41.38 -3.87
CA ILE A 850 -29.44 40.69 -2.63
C ILE A 850 -28.19 40.39 -1.78
N THR A 851 -27.09 39.98 -2.41
CA THR A 851 -25.81 39.74 -1.73
C THR A 851 -25.34 41.00 -1.01
N ASP A 852 -25.30 42.14 -1.70
CA ASP A 852 -24.92 43.44 -1.12
C ASP A 852 -25.84 43.84 0.04
N SER A 853 -27.14 43.52 -0.07
CA SER A 853 -28.12 43.74 1.00
C SER A 853 -27.95 42.80 2.21
N ILE A 854 -27.61 41.52 2.01
CA ILE A 854 -27.38 40.54 3.09
C ILE A 854 -26.09 40.86 3.86
N PHE A 855 -25.09 41.38 3.16
CA PHE A 855 -23.74 41.61 3.68
C PHE A 855 -23.39 43.09 3.88
N SER A 856 -24.39 43.98 3.92
CA SER A 856 -24.21 45.44 4.08
C SER A 856 -23.38 45.84 5.32
N GLU A 857 -23.34 44.99 6.35
CA GLU A 857 -22.57 45.18 7.58
C GLU A 857 -21.10 44.71 7.50
N VAL A 858 -20.71 44.01 6.43
CA VAL A 858 -19.35 43.48 6.24
C VAL A 858 -18.46 44.58 5.67
N THR A 859 -17.66 45.22 6.52
CA THR A 859 -16.74 46.32 6.14
C THR A 859 -15.30 45.87 5.83
N GLY A 860 -15.05 44.57 5.71
CA GLY A 860 -13.70 44.01 5.58
C GLY A 860 -13.13 44.03 4.17
N GLU A 861 -11.80 44.17 4.07
CA GLU A 861 -11.05 44.10 2.81
C GLU A 861 -11.31 42.79 2.04
N PRO A 862 -11.38 42.85 0.70
CA PRO A 862 -11.46 41.65 -0.13
C PRO A 862 -10.25 40.74 0.11
N SER A 863 -10.47 39.43 -0.03
CA SER A 863 -9.41 38.41 0.00
C SER A 863 -8.19 38.89 -0.79
N ARG A 864 -7.00 38.81 -0.20
CA ARG A 864 -5.72 39.07 -0.89
C ARG A 864 -5.73 38.26 -2.19
N MET A 865 -5.63 38.95 -3.32
CA MET A 865 -5.69 38.32 -4.63
C MET A 865 -4.42 37.48 -4.82
N ILE A 866 -4.57 36.21 -5.18
CA ILE A 866 -3.45 35.30 -5.39
C ILE A 866 -2.65 35.79 -6.60
N ASP A 867 -1.34 35.96 -6.42
CA ASP A 867 -0.44 36.41 -7.47
C ASP A 867 -0.24 35.30 -8.52
N SER A 868 -0.86 35.48 -9.69
CA SER A 868 -0.77 34.54 -10.82
C SER A 868 0.64 34.48 -11.40
N SER A 869 1.48 35.49 -11.20
CA SER A 869 2.83 35.54 -11.75
C SER A 869 3.73 34.45 -11.15
N VAL A 870 3.58 34.14 -9.86
CA VAL A 870 4.38 33.10 -9.18
C VAL A 870 4.10 31.71 -9.80
N VAL A 871 2.82 31.37 -9.98
CA VAL A 871 2.41 30.08 -10.57
C VAL A 871 2.83 29.99 -12.04
N LYS A 872 2.64 31.08 -12.79
CA LYS A 872 3.05 31.18 -14.19
C LYS A 872 4.56 31.05 -14.36
N ASN A 873 5.36 31.67 -13.48
CA ASN A 873 6.81 31.57 -13.51
C ASN A 873 7.26 30.14 -13.23
N PHE A 874 6.69 29.46 -12.23
CA PHE A 874 6.98 28.06 -11.96
C PHE A 874 6.70 27.15 -13.18
N PHE A 875 5.54 27.35 -13.85
CA PHE A 875 5.23 26.62 -15.08
C PHE A 875 6.22 26.92 -16.21
N ASN A 876 6.56 28.20 -16.42
CA ASN A 876 7.49 28.62 -17.45
C ASN A 876 8.89 28.09 -17.20
N ASP A 877 9.36 28.04 -15.96
CA ASP A 877 10.68 27.52 -15.60
C ASP A 877 10.77 26.01 -15.88
N ALA A 878 9.74 25.25 -15.50
CA ALA A 878 9.65 23.83 -15.83
C ALA A 878 9.57 23.58 -17.35
N ARG A 879 8.98 24.49 -18.12
CA ARG A 879 8.83 24.35 -19.59
C ARG A 879 10.03 24.88 -20.38
N SER A 880 10.68 25.94 -19.90
CA SER A 880 11.75 26.65 -20.62
C SER A 880 13.12 25.96 -20.52
N PHE A 881 13.21 24.88 -19.74
CA PHE A 881 14.40 24.05 -19.66
C PHE A 881 14.89 23.60 -21.03
N SER A 882 16.20 23.83 -21.26
CA SER A 882 16.92 23.33 -22.42
C SER A 882 17.91 22.27 -21.99
N TRP A 883 17.87 21.10 -22.63
CA TRP A 883 18.81 20.00 -22.38
C TRP A 883 20.24 20.33 -22.81
N PHE A 884 20.37 21.20 -23.80
CA PHE A 884 21.64 21.61 -24.40
C PHE A 884 21.77 23.12 -24.30
N THR A 885 22.98 23.60 -24.05
CA THR A 885 23.32 25.01 -24.22
C THR A 885 23.19 25.41 -25.69
N GLY A 886 23.15 26.71 -26.00
CA GLY A 886 23.09 27.18 -27.39
C GLY A 886 24.26 26.66 -28.24
N GLU A 887 25.47 26.62 -27.66
CA GLU A 887 26.67 26.08 -28.30
C GLU A 887 26.57 24.57 -28.55
N GLU A 888 26.12 23.80 -27.56
CA GLU A 888 25.91 22.35 -27.71
C GLU A 888 24.84 22.04 -28.76
N MET A 889 23.75 22.81 -28.80
CA MET A 889 22.69 22.66 -29.78
C MET A 889 23.20 22.97 -31.21
N LEU A 890 23.98 24.03 -31.37
CA LEU A 890 24.63 24.35 -32.66
C LEU A 890 25.54 23.21 -33.12
N ALA A 891 26.37 22.66 -32.22
CA ALA A 891 27.24 21.54 -32.55
C ALA A 891 26.45 20.28 -32.98
N ILE A 892 25.29 20.02 -32.35
CA ILE A 892 24.39 18.91 -32.76
C ILE A 892 23.83 19.17 -34.16
N LYS A 893 23.33 20.39 -34.43
CA LYS A 893 22.78 20.76 -35.74
C LYS A 893 23.82 20.64 -36.84
N GLU A 894 25.01 21.20 -36.64
CA GLU A 894 26.11 21.12 -37.61
C GLU A 894 26.43 19.66 -37.99
N LYS A 895 26.50 18.77 -36.99
CA LYS A 895 26.74 17.34 -37.24
C LYS A 895 25.59 16.66 -37.98
N ILE A 896 24.34 17.01 -37.67
CA ILE A 896 23.16 16.51 -38.41
C ILE A 896 23.20 17.00 -39.86
N ALA A 897 23.50 18.28 -40.07
CA ALA A 897 23.60 18.89 -41.40
C ALA A 897 24.69 18.24 -42.25
N GLU A 898 25.88 18.00 -41.68
CA GLU A 898 26.98 17.27 -42.33
C GLU A 898 26.52 15.89 -42.83
N HIS A 899 25.87 15.10 -41.96
CA HIS A 899 25.38 13.77 -42.34
C HIS A 899 24.27 13.82 -43.40
N MET A 900 23.34 14.78 -43.30
CA MET A 900 22.29 14.97 -44.30
C MET A 900 22.85 15.40 -45.65
N GLN A 901 23.93 16.18 -45.67
CA GLN A 901 24.62 16.53 -46.90
C GLN A 901 25.24 15.30 -47.57
N SER A 902 25.95 14.46 -46.82
CA SER A 902 26.49 13.19 -47.35
C SER A 902 25.38 12.28 -47.89
N SER A 903 24.25 12.18 -47.18
CA SER A 903 23.10 11.41 -47.63
C SER A 903 22.46 11.97 -48.91
N ARG A 904 22.41 13.30 -49.07
CA ARG A 904 21.95 13.94 -50.32
C ARG A 904 22.83 13.57 -51.50
N ASP A 905 24.14 13.65 -51.33
CA ASP A 905 25.10 13.37 -52.39
C ASP A 905 25.02 11.90 -52.81
N ALA A 906 24.87 10.99 -51.84
CA ALA A 906 24.65 9.57 -52.08
C ALA A 906 23.30 9.28 -52.77
N LYS A 907 22.21 9.92 -52.32
CA LYS A 907 20.88 9.83 -52.94
C LYS A 907 20.90 10.32 -54.39
N ALA A 908 21.52 11.47 -54.66
CA ALA A 908 21.63 12.02 -56.00
C ALA A 908 22.43 11.09 -56.93
N SER A 909 23.49 10.47 -56.40
CA SER A 909 24.29 9.49 -57.12
C SER A 909 23.50 8.21 -57.41
N LEU A 910 22.72 7.71 -56.44
CA LEU A 910 21.85 6.56 -56.62
C LEU A 910 20.66 6.84 -57.55
N GLU A 911 20.12 8.06 -57.56
CA GLU A 911 19.10 8.49 -58.52
C GLU A 911 19.62 8.50 -59.95
N LYS A 912 20.87 8.97 -60.17
CA LYS A 912 21.54 8.93 -61.48
C LYS A 912 21.72 7.51 -62.00
N ILE A 913 21.91 6.56 -61.09
CA ILE A 913 22.03 5.12 -61.34
C ILE A 913 20.66 4.50 -61.67
N LEU A 914 19.60 4.84 -60.93
CA LEU A 914 18.26 4.23 -61.07
C LEU A 914 17.39 4.81 -62.19
N ARG A 915 17.51 6.11 -62.53
CA ARG A 915 16.70 6.74 -63.61
C ARG A 915 16.86 6.04 -64.96
N PRO A 916 18.07 5.78 -65.49
CA PRO A 916 18.26 5.12 -66.78
C PRO A 916 17.68 3.69 -66.81
N LEU A 917 17.77 2.97 -65.70
CA LEU A 917 17.21 1.62 -65.54
C LEU A 917 15.68 1.61 -65.48
N SER A 918 15.08 2.68 -64.96
CA SER A 918 13.63 2.84 -64.88
C SER A 918 12.98 3.15 -66.24
N GLU A 919 13.77 3.67 -67.19
CA GLU A 919 13.31 4.11 -68.52
C GLU A 919 13.57 3.08 -69.63
N LYS A 920 14.56 2.18 -69.48
CA LYS A 920 14.89 1.15 -70.50
C LYS A 920 13.86 0.02 -70.53
N LYS A 921 13.10 -0.09 -71.63
CA LYS A 921 12.33 -1.30 -72.00
C LYS A 921 13.31 -2.36 -72.53
N LYS A 922 13.37 -3.52 -71.84
CA LYS A 922 13.87 -4.84 -72.29
C LYS A 922 14.89 -4.82 -73.44
N GLN A 923 16.18 -4.87 -73.14
CA GLN A 923 17.16 -5.63 -73.93
C GLN A 923 18.38 -5.99 -73.05
N ASN A 924 18.88 -7.20 -73.26
CA ASN A 924 19.85 -7.95 -72.46
C ASN A 924 21.07 -7.11 -72.06
N ALA A 925 21.28 -6.95 -70.74
CA ALA A 925 22.54 -6.50 -70.17
C ALA A 925 23.33 -7.72 -69.66
N ASN A 926 24.65 -7.69 -69.87
CA ASN A 926 25.58 -8.75 -69.48
C ASN A 926 25.64 -8.92 -67.96
N VAL A 927 25.74 -10.18 -67.51
CA VAL A 927 25.74 -10.59 -66.09
C VAL A 927 26.89 -9.97 -65.27
N THR A 928 27.98 -9.55 -65.91
CA THR A 928 29.16 -8.96 -65.24
C THR A 928 29.03 -7.47 -64.91
N GLU A 929 28.28 -6.68 -65.68
CA GLU A 929 27.96 -5.28 -65.32
C GLU A 929 26.94 -5.20 -64.18
N HIS A 930 26.07 -6.21 -64.06
CA HIS A 930 25.05 -6.27 -63.03
C HIS A 930 25.60 -6.38 -61.59
N HIS A 931 26.66 -7.15 -61.38
CA HIS A 931 27.26 -7.32 -60.06
C HIS A 931 28.00 -6.06 -59.57
N LEU A 932 28.77 -5.41 -60.45
CA LEU A 932 29.50 -4.18 -60.12
C LEU A 932 28.54 -3.05 -59.71
N PHE A 933 27.39 -2.97 -60.38
CA PHE A 933 26.36 -1.95 -60.18
C PHE A 933 25.56 -2.15 -58.88
N GLU A 934 25.29 -3.41 -58.51
CA GLU A 934 24.62 -3.73 -57.25
C GLU A 934 25.53 -3.43 -56.04
N GLU A 935 26.83 -3.65 -56.19
CA GLU A 935 27.83 -3.38 -55.15
C GLU A 935 28.05 -1.87 -54.93
N GLU A 936 28.11 -1.09 -56.00
CA GLU A 936 28.18 0.38 -55.95
C GLU A 936 26.87 0.99 -55.38
N ALA A 937 25.71 0.45 -55.77
CA ALA A 937 24.43 0.86 -55.21
C ALA A 937 24.27 0.50 -53.72
N ARG A 938 24.79 -0.66 -53.31
CA ARG A 938 24.87 -1.04 -51.89
C ARG A 938 25.74 -0.07 -51.11
N GLN A 939 26.90 0.32 -51.64
CA GLN A 939 27.79 1.27 -50.99
C GLN A 939 27.13 2.65 -50.84
N LEU A 940 26.45 3.14 -51.87
CA LEU A 940 25.69 4.40 -51.79
C LEU A 940 24.50 4.32 -50.84
N LEU A 941 23.84 3.15 -50.73
CA LEU A 941 22.76 2.91 -49.77
C LEU A 941 23.24 2.89 -48.31
N VAL A 942 24.51 2.56 -48.06
CA VAL A 942 25.10 2.67 -46.71
C VAL A 942 25.11 4.13 -46.27
N ASP A 943 25.43 5.05 -47.19
CA ASP A 943 25.56 6.49 -46.93
C ASP A 943 24.22 7.24 -46.97
N ILE A 944 23.16 6.64 -47.51
CA ILE A 944 21.80 7.21 -47.51
C ILE A 944 21.16 7.07 -46.13
N PHE A 945 20.68 8.19 -45.60
CA PHE A 945 19.99 8.31 -44.33
C PHE A 945 18.52 7.84 -44.43
N THR A 946 18.28 6.56 -44.14
CA THR A 946 16.93 5.96 -44.10
C THR A 946 16.93 4.67 -43.27
N SER A 947 15.75 4.20 -42.83
CA SER A 947 15.58 2.91 -42.15
C SER A 947 16.07 1.70 -42.97
N GLU A 948 16.51 0.64 -42.29
CA GLU A 948 16.99 -0.60 -42.95
C GLU A 948 15.90 -1.29 -43.79
N LYS A 949 14.63 -1.12 -43.41
CA LYS A 949 13.49 -1.57 -44.21
C LYS A 949 13.44 -0.85 -45.57
N ASN A 950 13.65 0.46 -45.59
CA ASN A 950 13.69 1.22 -46.83
C ASN A 950 14.92 0.86 -47.65
N LYS A 951 16.08 0.66 -47.02
CA LYS A 951 17.30 0.18 -47.71
C LYS A 951 17.05 -1.18 -48.36
N SER A 952 16.47 -2.13 -47.61
CA SER A 952 16.10 -3.46 -48.09
C SER A 952 15.07 -3.39 -49.22
N ASN A 953 14.04 -2.55 -49.10
CA ASN A 953 13.06 -2.34 -50.17
C ASN A 953 13.68 -1.76 -51.44
N ILE A 954 14.66 -0.86 -51.32
CA ILE A 954 15.39 -0.32 -52.47
C ILE A 954 16.26 -1.42 -53.09
N LEU A 955 16.96 -2.21 -52.27
CA LEU A 955 17.78 -3.35 -52.69
C LEU A 955 16.98 -4.45 -53.39
N GLU A 956 15.86 -4.88 -52.84
CA GLU A 956 15.00 -5.93 -53.42
C GLU A 956 14.39 -5.52 -54.78
N ASN A 957 14.16 -4.22 -54.96
CA ASN A 957 13.56 -3.66 -56.17
C ASN A 957 14.59 -3.08 -57.14
N LEU A 958 15.88 -3.07 -56.78
CA LEU A 958 16.96 -2.38 -57.50
C LEU A 958 17.12 -2.90 -58.92
N THR A 959 17.03 -4.22 -59.10
CA THR A 959 17.13 -4.92 -60.39
C THR A 959 15.78 -5.39 -60.93
N SER A 960 14.86 -5.82 -60.06
CA SER A 960 13.58 -6.43 -60.45
C SER A 960 12.52 -5.40 -60.85
N LYS A 961 12.46 -4.24 -60.17
CA LYS A 961 11.47 -3.16 -60.38
C LYS A 961 12.08 -1.78 -60.09
N PRO A 962 12.97 -1.26 -60.97
CA PRO A 962 13.72 -0.02 -60.72
C PRO A 962 12.83 1.21 -60.46
N LYS A 963 11.64 1.27 -61.08
CA LYS A 963 10.63 2.32 -60.83
C LYS A 963 10.13 2.32 -59.38
N VAL A 964 10.02 1.14 -58.76
CA VAL A 964 9.58 1.01 -57.36
C VAL A 964 10.73 1.40 -56.42
N ALA A 965 11.96 0.97 -56.72
CA ALA A 965 13.15 1.40 -55.97
C ALA A 965 13.34 2.93 -56.02
N LEU A 966 13.19 3.54 -57.19
CA LEU A 966 13.26 5.00 -57.36
C LEU A 966 12.13 5.72 -56.60
N LYS A 967 10.92 5.14 -56.54
CA LYS A 967 9.81 5.68 -55.75
C LYS A 967 10.13 5.66 -54.25
N TYR A 968 10.73 4.59 -53.75
CA TYR A 968 11.19 4.51 -52.36
C TYR A 968 12.32 5.51 -52.10
N LEU A 969 13.32 5.60 -52.99
CA LEU A 969 14.42 6.56 -52.88
C LEU A 969 13.93 8.01 -52.84
N ASN A 970 12.98 8.38 -53.70
CA ASN A 970 12.41 9.73 -53.75
C ASN A 970 11.57 10.05 -52.51
N SER A 971 11.05 9.05 -51.80
CA SER A 971 10.29 9.23 -50.55
C SER A 971 11.16 9.47 -49.31
N ILE A 972 12.48 9.32 -49.43
CA ILE A 972 13.43 9.56 -48.33
C ILE A 972 13.66 11.06 -48.16
N LYS A 973 13.55 11.54 -46.92
CA LYS A 973 13.86 12.92 -46.51
C LYS A 973 15.31 13.27 -46.83
N SER A 974 15.57 14.50 -47.25
CA SER A 974 16.88 14.84 -47.81
C SER A 974 17.40 16.21 -47.37
N ASP A 975 16.70 16.96 -46.52
CA ASP A 975 17.21 18.25 -46.10
C ASP A 975 17.21 18.43 -44.58
N GLU A 976 18.12 19.27 -44.08
CA GLU A 976 18.14 19.67 -42.67
C GLU A 976 16.83 20.37 -42.28
N GLN A 977 16.24 21.10 -43.24
CA GLN A 977 14.93 21.73 -43.14
C GLN A 977 13.79 20.71 -42.94
N ASP A 978 14.02 19.41 -43.19
CA ASP A 978 13.07 18.33 -42.89
C ASP A 978 13.08 17.91 -41.40
N VAL A 979 14.07 18.38 -40.63
CA VAL A 979 14.27 18.11 -39.20
C VAL A 979 14.06 19.37 -38.36
N PHE A 980 14.69 20.49 -38.73
CA PHE A 980 14.58 21.78 -38.03
C PHE A 980 13.76 22.77 -38.86
N GLU A 981 12.64 23.26 -38.31
CA GLU A 981 11.82 24.28 -38.97
C GLU A 981 12.55 25.64 -38.94
N LYS A 982 12.41 26.45 -40.00
CA LYS A 982 12.93 27.82 -40.04
C LYS A 982 12.13 28.69 -39.06
N ASN A 983 12.54 28.74 -37.78
CA ASN A 983 12.58 29.91 -36.89
C ASN A 983 12.41 29.50 -35.41
N SER A 984 13.39 29.88 -34.59
CA SER A 984 13.46 29.88 -33.11
C SER A 984 14.16 28.69 -32.41
N ASP A 985 15.10 29.01 -31.52
CA ASP A 985 15.86 28.05 -30.67
C ASP A 985 14.95 27.15 -29.81
N ARG A 986 13.74 27.60 -29.49
CA ARG A 986 12.75 26.82 -28.74
C ARG A 986 12.11 25.72 -29.57
N ASP A 987 12.01 25.91 -30.87
CA ASP A 987 11.46 24.94 -31.82
C ASP A 987 12.50 23.86 -32.17
N ASP A 988 13.80 24.20 -32.07
CA ASP A 988 14.88 23.26 -32.36
C ASP A 988 14.98 22.08 -31.40
N LEU A 989 14.83 22.31 -30.10
CA LEU A 989 14.82 21.20 -29.13
C LEU A 989 13.59 20.30 -29.33
N ASP A 990 12.43 20.87 -29.67
CA ASP A 990 11.20 20.11 -29.94
C ASP A 990 11.36 19.29 -31.23
N SER A 991 12.00 19.86 -32.26
CA SER A 991 12.43 19.17 -33.48
C SER A 991 13.40 18.02 -33.19
N LEU A 992 14.44 18.27 -32.38
CA LEU A 992 15.41 17.25 -31.99
C LEU A 992 14.75 16.13 -31.17
N MET A 993 13.81 16.46 -30.28
CA MET A 993 13.04 15.46 -29.53
C MET A 993 12.22 14.57 -30.46
N LYS A 994 11.46 15.14 -31.39
CA LYS A 994 10.69 14.38 -32.40
C LYS A 994 11.62 13.52 -33.26
N PHE A 995 12.76 14.06 -33.65
CA PHE A 995 13.78 13.34 -34.42
C PHE A 995 14.36 12.16 -33.65
N SER A 996 14.69 12.35 -32.37
CA SER A 996 15.19 11.30 -31.47
C SER A 996 14.18 10.19 -31.17
N GLU A 997 12.90 10.36 -31.54
CA GLU A 997 11.88 9.33 -31.38
C GLU A 997 11.71 8.45 -32.63
N THR A 998 12.32 8.84 -33.76
CA THR A 998 12.38 8.00 -34.98
C THR A 998 13.54 7.02 -34.91
N GLU A 999 13.43 5.92 -35.65
CA GLU A 999 14.49 4.91 -35.79
C GLU A 999 15.77 5.56 -36.33
N GLU A 1000 15.64 6.34 -37.40
CA GLU A 1000 16.77 6.96 -38.09
C GLU A 1000 17.47 8.00 -37.21
N GLY A 1001 16.71 8.86 -36.51
CA GLY A 1001 17.30 9.89 -35.65
C GLY A 1001 17.99 9.31 -34.42
N THR A 1002 17.43 8.26 -33.81
CA THR A 1002 18.06 7.55 -32.68
C THR A 1002 19.39 6.92 -33.11
N HIS A 1003 19.37 6.16 -34.22
CA HIS A 1003 20.56 5.48 -34.72
C HIS A 1003 21.67 6.46 -35.13
N LEU A 1004 21.30 7.60 -35.69
CA LEU A 1004 22.23 8.66 -36.07
C LEU A 1004 22.91 9.27 -34.84
N LEU A 1005 22.11 9.73 -33.87
CA LEU A 1005 22.62 10.38 -32.66
C LEU A 1005 23.52 9.45 -31.83
N LEU A 1006 23.25 8.13 -31.83
CA LEU A 1006 24.11 7.13 -31.17
C LEU A 1006 25.50 6.99 -31.82
N LYS A 1007 25.58 7.14 -33.15
CA LYS A 1007 26.82 6.95 -33.93
C LYS A 1007 27.64 8.23 -34.12
N MET A 1008 27.05 9.39 -33.87
CA MET A 1008 27.73 10.67 -34.06
C MET A 1008 28.93 10.83 -33.13
N ASN A 1009 30.02 11.34 -33.69
CA ASN A 1009 31.25 11.66 -32.97
C ASN A 1009 31.14 13.07 -32.38
N PHE A 1010 30.70 13.14 -31.13
CA PHE A 1010 30.67 14.37 -30.32
C PHE A 1010 31.86 14.41 -29.33
N PRO A 1011 32.25 15.59 -28.82
CA PRO A 1011 33.09 15.69 -27.63
C PRO A 1011 32.51 14.84 -26.49
N THR A 1012 33.37 14.25 -25.65
CA THR A 1012 32.97 13.25 -24.64
C THR A 1012 31.80 13.70 -23.76
N ASP A 1013 31.83 14.93 -23.26
CA ASP A 1013 30.79 15.47 -22.39
C ASP A 1013 29.44 15.65 -23.12
N LEU A 1014 29.49 16.16 -24.36
CA LEU A 1014 28.30 16.31 -25.21
C LEU A 1014 27.75 14.94 -25.61
N HIS A 1015 28.63 13.98 -25.90
CA HIS A 1015 28.22 12.61 -26.24
C HIS A 1015 27.48 11.95 -25.07
N LEU A 1016 28.00 12.08 -23.85
CA LEU A 1016 27.33 11.59 -22.63
C LEU A 1016 25.96 12.25 -22.44
N LYS A 1017 25.85 13.58 -22.63
CA LYS A 1017 24.56 14.29 -22.57
C LYS A 1017 23.58 13.81 -23.65
N VAL A 1018 24.04 13.55 -24.87
CA VAL A 1018 23.20 13.00 -25.95
C VAL A 1018 22.71 11.60 -25.58
N LEU A 1019 23.55 10.74 -25.02
CA LEU A 1019 23.13 9.41 -24.55
C LEU A 1019 22.09 9.51 -23.43
N GLN A 1020 22.29 10.38 -22.44
CA GLN A 1020 21.31 10.66 -21.39
C GLN A 1020 20.00 11.22 -21.94
N PHE A 1021 20.07 12.10 -22.96
CA PHE A 1021 18.90 12.66 -23.63
C PHE A 1021 18.10 11.59 -24.39
N LEU A 1022 18.79 10.67 -25.08
CA LEU A 1022 18.15 9.53 -25.75
C LEU A 1022 17.51 8.60 -24.72
N ASN A 1023 18.19 8.35 -23.59
CA ASN A 1023 17.75 7.45 -22.53
C ASN A 1023 16.94 8.12 -21.40
N ARG A 1024 16.48 9.35 -21.62
CA ARG A 1024 15.82 10.21 -20.63
C ARG A 1024 14.68 9.56 -19.83
N LYS A 1025 13.95 8.61 -20.43
CA LYS A 1025 12.86 7.87 -19.76
C LYS A 1025 13.40 7.01 -18.63
N VAL A 1026 14.45 6.24 -18.90
CA VAL A 1026 15.08 5.33 -17.95
C VAL A 1026 15.85 6.12 -16.90
N GLU A 1027 16.56 7.18 -17.31
CA GLU A 1027 17.25 8.08 -16.37
C GLU A 1027 16.27 8.71 -15.36
N PHE A 1028 15.14 9.23 -15.84
CA PHE A 1028 14.11 9.77 -14.96
C PHE A 1028 13.52 8.68 -14.06
N LEU A 1029 13.25 7.49 -14.58
CA LEU A 1029 12.71 6.38 -13.77
C LEU A 1029 13.69 5.97 -12.66
N LEU A 1030 14.98 5.85 -12.97
CA LEU A 1030 16.03 5.52 -12.01
C LEU A 1030 16.19 6.59 -10.93
N ASP A 1031 16.08 7.86 -11.30
CA ASP A 1031 16.08 8.99 -10.37
C ASP A 1031 14.92 8.89 -9.36
N ARG A 1032 13.69 8.62 -9.84
CA ARG A 1032 12.52 8.41 -8.96
C ARG A 1032 12.66 7.17 -8.08
N ILE A 1033 13.16 6.06 -8.62
CA ILE A 1033 13.42 4.84 -7.84
C ILE A 1033 14.46 5.11 -6.73
N SER A 1034 15.49 5.89 -7.03
CA SER A 1034 16.49 6.30 -6.04
C SER A 1034 15.86 7.10 -4.90
N HIS A 1035 14.97 8.05 -5.22
CA HIS A 1035 14.25 8.82 -4.20
C HIS A 1035 13.24 7.97 -3.43
N LEU A 1036 12.56 7.01 -4.06
CA LEU A 1036 11.70 6.04 -3.38
C LEU A 1036 12.51 5.26 -2.34
N LYS A 1037 13.70 4.75 -2.72
CA LYS A 1037 14.59 4.03 -1.82
C LYS A 1037 15.08 4.92 -0.68
N ALA A 1038 15.52 6.13 -0.99
CA ALA A 1038 16.03 7.07 0.01
C ALA A 1038 14.96 7.37 1.08
N ILE A 1039 13.77 7.78 0.65
CA ILE A 1039 12.67 8.16 1.54
C ILE A 1039 12.12 6.95 2.28
N LEU A 1040 11.87 5.82 1.60
CA LEU A 1040 11.21 4.67 2.22
C LEU A 1040 12.15 3.85 3.13
N ILE A 1041 13.43 3.73 2.75
CA ILE A 1041 14.40 2.84 3.41
C ILE A 1041 15.51 3.61 4.12
N GLU A 1042 16.22 4.50 3.42
CA GLU A 1042 17.52 5.01 3.90
C GLU A 1042 17.41 6.09 4.98
N GLU A 1043 16.32 6.88 4.98
CA GLU A 1043 16.06 7.91 6.00
C GLU A 1043 15.70 7.35 7.38
N ASP A 1044 15.25 6.09 7.46
CA ASP A 1044 14.92 5.43 8.73
C ASP A 1044 16.00 4.38 9.05
N GLU A 1045 16.80 4.65 10.09
CA GLU A 1045 17.92 3.79 10.47
C GLU A 1045 17.49 2.36 10.82
N GLU A 1046 16.29 2.19 11.41
CA GLU A 1046 15.78 0.87 11.76
C GLU A 1046 15.42 0.08 10.49
N ILE A 1047 14.63 0.68 9.59
CA ILE A 1047 14.25 0.08 8.31
C ILE A 1047 15.50 -0.23 7.48
N LEU A 1048 16.45 0.71 7.36
CA LEU A 1048 17.71 0.51 6.64
C LEU A 1048 18.50 -0.68 7.21
N SER A 1049 18.60 -0.77 8.54
CA SER A 1049 19.31 -1.87 9.19
C SER A 1049 18.63 -3.22 8.92
N LEU A 1050 17.30 -3.28 8.98
CA LEU A 1050 16.55 -4.51 8.74
C LEU A 1050 16.57 -4.90 7.27
N TRP A 1051 16.52 -3.93 6.35
CA TRP A 1051 16.65 -4.16 4.91
C TRP A 1051 18.00 -4.77 4.54
N ASN A 1052 19.09 -4.23 5.09
CA ASN A 1052 20.45 -4.69 4.77
C ASN A 1052 20.83 -6.04 5.41
N TRP A 1053 20.37 -6.29 6.64
CA TRP A 1053 20.82 -7.44 7.44
C TRP A 1053 19.75 -8.53 7.62
N GLY A 1054 18.49 -8.20 7.33
CA GLY A 1054 17.32 -9.08 7.47
C GLY A 1054 17.23 -10.13 6.38
N LYS A 1055 17.55 -11.38 6.71
CA LYS A 1055 17.54 -12.49 5.75
C LYS A 1055 16.37 -13.47 5.92
N SER A 1056 15.65 -13.43 7.04
CA SER A 1056 14.47 -14.27 7.25
C SER A 1056 13.21 -13.60 6.73
N GLU A 1057 12.22 -14.40 6.33
CA GLU A 1057 10.94 -13.88 5.85
C GLU A 1057 10.23 -13.05 6.94
N ALA A 1058 10.27 -13.48 8.19
CA ALA A 1058 9.73 -12.70 9.31
C ALA A 1058 10.34 -11.29 9.45
N ILE A 1059 11.65 -11.13 9.18
CA ILE A 1059 12.27 -9.79 9.20
C ILE A 1059 11.81 -8.98 7.99
N LYS A 1060 11.69 -9.59 6.81
CA LYS A 1060 11.18 -8.91 5.62
C LYS A 1060 9.73 -8.45 5.81
N THR A 1061 8.84 -9.32 6.28
CA THR A 1061 7.44 -9.01 6.60
C THR A 1061 7.36 -7.87 7.61
N HIS A 1062 8.17 -7.91 8.67
CA HIS A 1062 8.24 -6.79 9.62
C HIS A 1062 8.74 -5.49 8.99
N THR A 1063 9.77 -5.56 8.16
CA THR A 1063 10.33 -4.38 7.48
C THR A 1063 9.26 -3.73 6.59
N ARG A 1064 8.50 -4.53 5.83
CA ARG A 1064 7.34 -4.06 5.06
C ARG A 1064 6.28 -3.43 5.96
N TYR A 1065 5.98 -4.04 7.11
CA TYR A 1065 5.04 -3.48 8.08
C TYR A 1065 5.49 -2.09 8.58
N LEU A 1066 6.77 -1.93 8.95
CA LEU A 1066 7.32 -0.63 9.37
C LEU A 1066 7.19 0.42 8.27
N MET A 1067 7.49 0.04 7.03
CA MET A 1067 7.31 0.89 5.85
C MET A 1067 5.84 1.32 5.66
N CYS A 1068 4.88 0.41 5.82
CA CYS A 1068 3.45 0.72 5.77
C CYS A 1068 3.04 1.68 6.88
N GLN A 1069 3.49 1.45 8.12
CA GLN A 1069 3.22 2.34 9.25
C GLN A 1069 3.78 3.73 9.00
N ARG A 1070 5.03 3.81 8.53
CA ARG A 1070 5.66 5.07 8.15
C ARG A 1070 4.84 5.81 7.10
N TYR A 1071 4.45 5.12 6.03
CA TYR A 1071 3.58 5.67 4.97
C TYR A 1071 2.22 6.15 5.50
N MET A 1072 1.62 5.49 6.49
CA MET A 1072 0.32 5.89 7.02
C MET A 1072 0.39 7.07 7.99
N ARG A 1073 1.47 7.15 8.80
CA ARG A 1073 1.62 8.12 9.90
C ARG A 1073 2.30 9.41 9.46
N GLU A 1074 3.38 9.29 8.68
CA GLU A 1074 4.18 10.41 8.19
C GLU A 1074 3.55 10.96 6.92
N LYS A 1075 2.80 12.07 7.05
CA LYS A 1075 1.96 12.58 5.95
C LYS A 1075 2.79 13.12 4.79
N ASP A 1076 3.96 13.69 5.06
CA ASP A 1076 4.93 14.16 4.08
C ASP A 1076 5.58 13.01 3.31
N VAL A 1077 5.99 11.95 4.01
CA VAL A 1077 6.47 10.70 3.40
C VAL A 1077 5.39 10.12 2.50
N LYS A 1078 4.14 10.05 2.97
CA LYS A 1078 3.00 9.61 2.16
C LYS A 1078 2.89 10.38 0.84
N ALA A 1079 2.81 11.71 0.92
CA ALA A 1079 2.63 12.55 -0.26
C ALA A 1079 3.81 12.43 -1.24
N SER A 1080 5.03 12.36 -0.72
CA SER A 1080 6.25 12.23 -1.52
C SER A 1080 6.31 10.88 -2.25
N LEU A 1081 6.06 9.78 -1.54
CA LEU A 1081 6.05 8.44 -2.10
C LEU A 1081 4.93 8.26 -3.12
N GLU A 1082 3.73 8.80 -2.86
CA GLU A 1082 2.63 8.80 -3.84
C GLU A 1082 3.00 9.56 -5.13
N MET A 1083 3.67 10.71 -5.02
CA MET A 1083 4.11 11.48 -6.20
C MET A 1083 5.17 10.73 -7.01
N LEU A 1084 6.17 10.16 -6.34
CA LEU A 1084 7.23 9.37 -6.98
C LEU A 1084 6.69 8.10 -7.65
N LEU A 1085 5.81 7.37 -6.97
CA LEU A 1085 5.18 6.17 -7.52
C LEU A 1085 4.31 6.51 -8.73
N PHE A 1086 3.57 7.62 -8.66
CA PHE A 1086 2.77 8.10 -9.78
C PHE A 1086 3.64 8.45 -11.00
N ASP A 1087 4.78 9.11 -10.78
CA ASP A 1087 5.77 9.41 -11.81
C ASP A 1087 6.34 8.14 -12.46
N CYS A 1088 6.69 7.13 -11.65
CA CYS A 1088 7.14 5.83 -12.15
C CYS A 1088 6.05 5.18 -13.02
N MET A 1089 4.83 5.06 -12.51
CA MET A 1089 3.71 4.45 -13.23
C MET A 1089 3.36 5.19 -14.53
N ASN A 1090 3.54 6.51 -14.58
CA ASN A 1090 3.31 7.31 -15.80
C ASN A 1090 4.27 6.97 -16.95
N ILE A 1091 5.47 6.48 -16.64
CA ILE A 1091 6.47 6.03 -17.62
C ILE A 1091 6.17 4.61 -18.04
N LEU A 1092 5.91 3.74 -17.05
CA LEU A 1092 5.76 2.31 -17.29
C LEU A 1092 4.49 1.96 -18.08
N LYS A 1093 3.43 2.78 -17.98
CA LYS A 1093 2.09 2.54 -18.58
C LYS A 1093 2.08 2.14 -20.06
N THR A 1094 3.16 2.41 -20.80
CA THR A 1094 3.27 2.10 -22.23
C THR A 1094 3.53 0.61 -22.50
N SER A 1095 3.97 -0.19 -21.51
CA SER A 1095 4.29 -1.61 -21.70
C SER A 1095 3.22 -2.53 -21.12
N LYS A 1096 2.47 -3.24 -21.96
CA LYS A 1096 1.40 -4.15 -21.50
C LYS A 1096 1.90 -5.23 -20.52
N SER A 1097 3.14 -5.69 -20.65
CA SER A 1097 3.71 -6.71 -19.74
C SER A 1097 3.97 -6.17 -18.32
N LEU A 1098 4.16 -4.85 -18.19
CA LEU A 1098 4.29 -4.18 -16.89
C LEU A 1098 2.95 -3.79 -16.27
N SER A 1099 1.82 -4.23 -16.85
CA SER A 1099 0.49 -3.85 -16.35
C SER A 1099 0.23 -4.26 -14.91
N ARG A 1100 0.84 -5.36 -14.48
CA ARG A 1100 0.85 -5.82 -13.08
C ARG A 1100 1.43 -4.80 -12.09
N LEU A 1101 2.26 -3.84 -12.53
CA LEU A 1101 2.83 -2.81 -11.66
C LEU A 1101 1.86 -1.68 -11.35
N TRP A 1102 0.83 -1.47 -12.18
CA TRP A 1102 -0.18 -0.43 -11.96
C TRP A 1102 -1.57 -0.96 -11.66
N SER A 1103 -1.80 -2.27 -11.67
CA SER A 1103 -3.02 -2.87 -11.14
C SER A 1103 -2.80 -3.38 -9.71
N LYS A 1104 -3.84 -3.24 -8.89
CA LYS A 1104 -3.90 -3.89 -7.58
C LYS A 1104 -4.09 -5.40 -7.78
N ALA A 1105 -3.28 -6.22 -7.09
CA ALA A 1105 -3.24 -7.66 -7.33
C ALA A 1105 -4.25 -8.44 -6.47
N ASN A 1106 -4.32 -8.14 -5.17
CA ASN A 1106 -5.07 -8.95 -4.21
C ASN A 1106 -6.17 -8.11 -3.53
N ASP A 1107 -7.10 -8.78 -2.86
CA ASP A 1107 -8.02 -8.18 -1.86
C ASP A 1107 -8.90 -7.01 -2.39
N LEU A 1108 -9.26 -6.06 -1.51
CA LEU A 1108 -10.29 -5.04 -1.75
C LEU A 1108 -10.04 -4.35 -3.10
N PHE A 1109 -11.01 -4.40 -4.01
CA PHE A 1109 -10.89 -3.76 -5.33
C PHE A 1109 -9.65 -4.19 -6.13
N SER A 1110 -9.26 -5.45 -6.02
CA SER A 1110 -8.32 -6.07 -6.95
C SER A 1110 -8.66 -5.71 -8.41
N GLY A 1111 -7.65 -5.57 -9.27
CA GLY A 1111 -7.80 -5.09 -10.64
C GLY A 1111 -7.97 -3.56 -10.77
N ALA A 1112 -8.18 -2.81 -9.68
CA ALA A 1112 -8.18 -1.35 -9.74
C ALA A 1112 -6.82 -0.80 -10.20
N SER A 1113 -6.86 0.22 -11.04
CA SER A 1113 -5.68 0.93 -11.53
C SER A 1113 -5.14 1.84 -10.43
N LEU A 1114 -4.04 1.43 -9.79
CA LEU A 1114 -3.32 2.20 -8.78
C LEU A 1114 -2.90 3.57 -9.31
N ARG A 1115 -2.55 3.65 -10.60
CA ARG A 1115 -2.24 4.92 -11.28
C ARG A 1115 -3.46 5.84 -11.34
N ASP A 1116 -4.64 5.30 -11.61
CA ASP A 1116 -5.87 6.11 -11.66
C ASP A 1116 -6.32 6.53 -10.26
N ILE A 1117 -6.05 5.71 -9.23
CA ILE A 1117 -6.22 6.11 -7.83
C ILE A 1117 -5.25 7.25 -7.48
N LEU A 1118 -3.97 7.12 -7.84
CA LEU A 1118 -2.98 8.17 -7.56
C LEU A 1118 -3.23 9.44 -8.35
N SER A 1119 -3.66 9.35 -9.61
CA SER A 1119 -4.09 10.53 -10.37
C SER A 1119 -5.44 11.00 -9.84
N HIS A 1120 -6.54 10.41 -10.24
CA HIS A 1120 -7.88 10.95 -10.05
C HIS A 1120 -8.50 10.72 -8.67
N GLY A 1121 -7.96 9.80 -7.88
CA GLY A 1121 -8.58 9.37 -6.63
C GLY A 1121 -9.80 8.50 -6.89
N SER A 1122 -10.34 7.90 -5.83
CA SER A 1122 -11.61 7.19 -5.92
C SER A 1122 -12.35 7.23 -4.61
N THR A 1123 -13.49 7.90 -4.62
CA THR A 1123 -14.37 8.07 -3.45
C THR A 1123 -14.65 6.75 -2.73
N ILE A 1124 -15.04 5.70 -3.47
CA ILE A 1124 -15.37 4.42 -2.86
C ILE A 1124 -14.11 3.76 -2.32
N LEU A 1125 -13.03 3.69 -3.10
CA LEU A 1125 -11.81 2.99 -2.68
C LEU A 1125 -11.23 3.63 -1.42
N GLU A 1126 -11.21 4.96 -1.37
CA GLU A 1126 -10.68 5.70 -0.23
C GLU A 1126 -11.57 5.54 1.00
N ILE A 1127 -12.91 5.52 0.90
CA ILE A 1127 -13.74 5.27 2.09
C ILE A 1127 -13.63 3.82 2.52
N VAL A 1128 -13.92 2.90 1.61
CA VAL A 1128 -14.05 1.49 1.91
C VAL A 1128 -12.71 0.95 2.40
N GLY A 1129 -11.60 1.33 1.76
CA GLY A 1129 -10.27 1.06 2.27
C GLY A 1129 -10.10 1.65 3.67
N ASN A 1130 -10.31 2.96 3.87
CA ASN A 1130 -10.12 3.55 5.20
C ASN A 1130 -11.07 3.03 6.31
N CYS A 1131 -12.23 2.45 5.97
CA CYS A 1131 -13.20 1.97 6.94
C CYS A 1131 -13.10 0.47 7.22
N LEU A 1132 -12.83 -0.34 6.19
CA LEU A 1132 -12.87 -1.80 6.29
C LEU A 1132 -11.49 -2.43 6.39
N ASP A 1133 -10.48 -1.88 5.70
CA ASP A 1133 -9.10 -2.34 5.79
C ASP A 1133 -8.13 -1.21 5.44
N GLN A 1134 -7.66 -0.52 6.48
CA GLN A 1134 -6.79 0.66 6.36
C GLN A 1134 -5.40 0.32 5.81
N ASP A 1135 -4.96 -0.94 5.92
CA ASP A 1135 -3.61 -1.38 5.57
C ASP A 1135 -3.54 -1.96 4.14
N ASP A 1136 -4.67 -2.38 3.56
CA ASP A 1136 -4.74 -3.02 2.25
C ASP A 1136 -4.16 -2.16 1.10
N LEU A 1137 -4.63 -0.92 0.92
CA LEU A 1137 -4.13 -0.06 -0.15
C LEU A 1137 -2.68 0.42 0.12
N PRO A 1138 -2.32 0.86 1.34
CA PRO A 1138 -0.93 1.16 1.69
C PRO A 1138 0.04 0.01 1.43
N SER A 1139 -0.26 -1.21 1.89
CA SER A 1139 0.59 -2.38 1.69
C SER A 1139 0.83 -2.67 0.22
N HIS A 1140 -0.22 -2.58 -0.60
CA HIS A 1140 -0.08 -2.72 -2.05
C HIS A 1140 0.79 -1.64 -2.68
N PHE A 1141 0.69 -0.38 -2.24
CA PHE A 1141 1.59 0.67 -2.73
C PHE A 1141 3.05 0.40 -2.33
N ILE A 1142 3.30 -0.02 -1.08
CA ILE A 1142 4.63 -0.39 -0.60
C ILE A 1142 5.19 -1.56 -1.40
N ASP A 1143 4.40 -2.60 -1.66
CA ASP A 1143 4.84 -3.75 -2.47
C ASP A 1143 5.26 -3.32 -3.88
N LYS A 1144 4.52 -2.40 -4.52
CA LYS A 1144 4.92 -1.86 -5.83
C LYS A 1144 6.17 -0.99 -5.77
N MET A 1145 6.34 -0.19 -4.72
CA MET A 1145 7.56 0.60 -4.54
C MET A 1145 8.78 -0.30 -4.33
N LEU A 1146 8.65 -1.34 -3.50
CA LEU A 1146 9.72 -2.31 -3.25
C LEU A 1146 10.08 -3.10 -4.50
N GLU A 1147 9.08 -3.52 -5.27
CA GLU A 1147 9.30 -4.18 -6.55
C GLU A 1147 10.10 -3.30 -7.51
N LEU A 1148 9.79 -2.00 -7.59
CA LEU A 1148 10.55 -1.03 -8.39
C LEU A 1148 11.97 -0.79 -7.86
N ILE A 1149 12.14 -0.69 -6.53
CA ILE A 1149 13.45 -0.52 -5.89
C ILE A 1149 14.36 -1.71 -6.17
N GLU A 1150 13.83 -2.93 -6.06
CA GLU A 1150 14.56 -4.16 -6.37
C GLU A 1150 14.93 -4.27 -7.86
N ASP A 1151 14.05 -3.79 -8.75
CA ASP A 1151 14.30 -3.77 -10.20
C ASP A 1151 15.26 -2.65 -10.64
N GLY A 1152 15.51 -1.65 -9.78
CA GLY A 1152 16.34 -0.48 -10.08
C GLY A 1152 17.78 -0.82 -10.50
N ASP A 1153 18.41 -1.79 -9.86
CA ASP A 1153 19.78 -2.21 -10.20
C ASP A 1153 19.84 -2.89 -11.58
N ALA A 1154 18.82 -3.69 -11.91
CA ALA A 1154 18.72 -4.34 -13.21
C ALA A 1154 18.48 -3.31 -14.33
N LEU A 1155 17.59 -2.35 -14.09
CA LEU A 1155 17.30 -1.26 -15.03
C LEU A 1155 18.54 -0.37 -15.26
N ARG A 1156 19.30 -0.04 -14.21
CA ARG A 1156 20.56 0.71 -14.32
C ARG A 1156 21.60 -0.05 -15.14
N THR A 1157 21.73 -1.35 -14.89
CA THR A 1157 22.68 -2.20 -15.63
C THR A 1157 22.32 -2.29 -17.11
N LEU A 1158 21.02 -2.42 -17.43
CA LEU A 1158 20.53 -2.41 -18.81
C LEU A 1158 20.81 -1.07 -19.51
N SER A 1159 20.57 0.04 -18.81
CA SER A 1159 20.88 1.40 -19.27
C SER A 1159 22.36 1.56 -19.62
N ASP A 1160 23.24 1.19 -18.69
CA ASP A 1160 24.70 1.29 -18.86
C ASP A 1160 25.20 0.41 -20.01
N LEU A 1161 24.65 -0.79 -20.16
CA LEU A 1161 25.00 -1.71 -21.24
C LEU A 1161 24.60 -1.13 -22.60
N TRP A 1162 23.36 -0.65 -22.72
CA TRP A 1162 22.87 -0.02 -23.95
C TRP A 1162 23.75 1.17 -24.37
N GLY A 1163 24.11 2.04 -23.41
CA GLY A 1163 24.95 3.21 -23.67
C GLY A 1163 26.39 2.85 -24.08
N LYS A 1164 27.00 1.86 -23.45
CA LYS A 1164 28.38 1.41 -23.75
C LYS A 1164 28.49 0.74 -25.11
N GLU A 1165 27.57 -0.16 -25.41
CA GLU A 1165 27.61 -1.00 -26.61
C GLU A 1165 26.89 -0.37 -27.82
N LYS A 1166 26.23 0.79 -27.61
CA LYS A 1166 25.53 1.56 -28.66
C LYS A 1166 24.53 0.69 -29.45
N ILE A 1167 23.75 -0.09 -28.71
CA ILE A 1167 22.87 -1.12 -29.27
C ILE A 1167 21.66 -0.47 -29.94
N LYS A 1168 21.30 -0.95 -31.13
CA LYS A 1168 20.34 -0.26 -32.02
C LYS A 1168 18.97 -0.91 -32.04
N ASP A 1169 18.95 -2.24 -32.00
CA ASP A 1169 17.73 -3.03 -32.11
C ASP A 1169 17.64 -4.06 -30.97
N LEU A 1170 16.42 -4.49 -30.70
CA LEU A 1170 16.11 -5.41 -29.61
C LEU A 1170 16.82 -6.76 -29.78
N LYS A 1171 16.92 -7.24 -31.01
CA LYS A 1171 17.47 -8.56 -31.31
C LYS A 1171 18.97 -8.60 -31.03
N GLN A 1172 19.70 -7.56 -31.40
CA GLN A 1172 21.11 -7.39 -31.08
C GLN A 1172 21.34 -7.42 -29.55
N LEU A 1173 20.48 -6.75 -28.78
CA LEU A 1173 20.58 -6.77 -27.31
C LEU A 1173 20.30 -8.17 -26.75
N GLU A 1174 19.27 -8.85 -27.25
CA GLU A 1174 18.94 -10.23 -26.83
C GLU A 1174 20.06 -11.21 -27.17
N ASP A 1175 20.58 -11.18 -28.41
CA ASP A 1175 21.67 -12.03 -28.87
C ASP A 1175 22.95 -11.80 -28.04
N MET A 1176 23.24 -10.53 -27.69
CA MET A 1176 24.36 -10.20 -26.80
C MET A 1176 24.14 -10.73 -25.38
N LEU A 1177 22.92 -10.65 -24.86
CA LEU A 1177 22.59 -11.14 -23.52
C LEU A 1177 22.54 -12.67 -23.43
N ASP A 1178 22.32 -13.35 -24.55
CA ASP A 1178 22.38 -14.82 -24.66
C ASP A 1178 23.80 -15.34 -24.95
N ALA A 1179 24.71 -14.49 -25.46
CA ALA A 1179 26.11 -14.83 -25.66
C ALA A 1179 26.87 -15.01 -24.33
N ASP A 1180 27.64 -16.10 -24.18
CA ASP A 1180 28.45 -16.37 -22.97
C ASP A 1180 29.76 -15.55 -22.98
N SER A 1181 29.62 -14.22 -22.87
CA SER A 1181 30.75 -13.28 -22.76
C SER A 1181 31.15 -13.04 -21.30
N PRO A 1182 32.45 -13.11 -20.94
CA PRO A 1182 32.93 -12.81 -19.59
C PRO A 1182 32.55 -11.41 -19.08
N SER A 1183 32.46 -10.40 -19.97
CA SER A 1183 32.07 -9.03 -19.62
C SER A 1183 30.57 -8.89 -19.29
N LEU A 1184 29.75 -9.84 -19.71
CA LEU A 1184 28.29 -9.85 -19.50
C LEU A 1184 27.86 -10.83 -18.40
N ARG A 1185 28.77 -11.66 -17.87
CA ARG A 1185 28.44 -12.69 -16.85
C ARG A 1185 27.88 -12.12 -15.56
N GLU A 1186 28.29 -10.93 -15.12
CA GLU A 1186 27.72 -10.29 -13.93
C GLU A 1186 26.30 -9.75 -14.20
N VAL A 1187 26.09 -9.15 -15.37
CA VAL A 1187 24.80 -8.67 -15.86
C VAL A 1187 23.80 -9.84 -15.99
N GLN A 1188 24.24 -10.93 -16.62
CA GLN A 1188 23.46 -12.17 -16.76
C GLN A 1188 23.17 -12.85 -15.42
N LYS A 1189 24.11 -12.84 -14.46
CA LYS A 1189 23.88 -13.38 -13.11
C LYS A 1189 22.81 -12.62 -12.34
N TRP A 1190 22.77 -11.30 -12.48
CA TRP A 1190 21.72 -10.46 -11.88
C TRP A 1190 20.37 -10.66 -12.56
N MET A 1191 20.34 -10.70 -13.88
CA MET A 1191 19.13 -10.95 -14.68
C MET A 1191 18.52 -12.35 -14.44
N LYS A 1192 19.31 -13.34 -14.03
CA LYS A 1192 18.88 -14.72 -13.72
C LYS A 1192 18.55 -14.96 -12.22
N LYS A 1193 18.73 -13.96 -11.34
CA LYS A 1193 18.69 -14.15 -9.88
C LYS A 1193 17.29 -14.13 -9.24
N ARG A 1194 16.20 -13.87 -9.97
CA ARG A 1194 14.84 -13.98 -9.43
C ARG A 1194 14.37 -15.44 -9.42
N PRO A 1195 14.07 -16.04 -8.26
CA PRO A 1195 13.31 -17.27 -8.20
C PRO A 1195 11.83 -16.91 -8.38
N GLY A 1196 11.27 -17.13 -9.58
CA GLY A 1196 9.82 -17.07 -9.79
C GLY A 1196 9.34 -16.44 -11.10
N SER A 1197 10.15 -15.63 -11.79
CA SER A 1197 9.83 -15.16 -13.15
C SER A 1197 11.05 -15.25 -14.06
N VAL A 1198 11.05 -16.26 -14.93
CA VAL A 1198 12.00 -16.32 -16.03
C VAL A 1198 11.65 -15.17 -16.99
N GLY A 1199 12.42 -14.07 -16.98
CA GLY A 1199 12.30 -13.00 -17.99
C GLY A 1199 11.87 -11.60 -17.51
N GLY A 1200 11.72 -11.32 -16.22
CA GLY A 1200 11.20 -10.01 -15.75
C GLY A 1200 11.99 -8.76 -16.16
N TRP A 1201 13.29 -8.89 -16.48
CA TRP A 1201 14.07 -7.76 -17.02
C TRP A 1201 13.70 -7.43 -18.47
N LYS A 1202 13.19 -8.41 -19.24
CA LYS A 1202 12.75 -8.21 -20.63
C LYS A 1202 11.58 -7.24 -20.71
N ASP A 1203 10.77 -7.17 -19.67
CA ASP A 1203 9.63 -6.26 -19.58
C ASP A 1203 10.03 -4.78 -19.59
N TYR A 1204 11.28 -4.47 -19.24
CA TYR A 1204 11.84 -3.12 -19.24
C TYR A 1204 12.52 -2.72 -20.56
N LEU A 1205 12.79 -3.68 -21.46
CA LEU A 1205 13.41 -3.40 -22.77
C LEU A 1205 12.64 -2.38 -23.63
N PRO A 1206 11.29 -2.34 -23.63
CA PRO A 1206 10.54 -1.30 -24.34
C PRO A 1206 10.78 0.14 -23.85
N LEU A 1207 11.44 0.32 -22.70
CA LEU A 1207 11.79 1.65 -22.19
C LEU A 1207 13.10 2.18 -22.78
N LEU A 1208 13.99 1.30 -23.22
CA LEU A 1208 15.24 1.68 -23.86
C LEU A 1208 14.98 2.23 -25.27
N PRO A 1209 15.89 3.05 -25.84
CA PRO A 1209 15.79 3.59 -27.19
C PRO A 1209 16.12 2.54 -28.27
N LEU A 1210 15.55 1.34 -28.17
CA LEU A 1210 15.70 0.24 -29.12
C LEU A 1210 14.59 0.36 -30.16
N LYS A 1211 14.95 0.34 -31.44
CA LYS A 1211 14.01 0.55 -32.55
C LYS A 1211 14.08 -0.57 -33.56
#